data_AF-A0A7E5VMI3-F1
#
_entry.id   AF-A0A7E5VMI3-F1
#
_cell.length_a   1.000
_cell.length_b   1.000
_cell.length_c   1.000
_cell.angle_alpha   90.00
_cell.angle_beta   90.00
_cell.angle_gamma   90.00
#
_symmetry.space_group_name_H-M   'P 1'
#
loop_
_entity.id
_entity.type
_entity.pdbx_description
1 polymer ?
#
loop_
_entity_poly.entity_id
_entity_poly.type
_entity_poly.pdbx_seq_one_letter_code
_entity_poly.pdbx_strand_id
1 'polypeptide(L)'
;MTGRVPPPRGAAPQLCLAVVLLLLVAGAVTSRRPEPYYGRLIGRLTQYAHGIRGTVYAVDESTVFVRGFAYDGTGPDAYFWVGDSPQPSPEGILVPYPEDYTTRDPPILSAHSNSDILLRLPGGKRLRDIKWLSVWCRRFTVNFGDVFIPSGLEAPRARVLPEFRRLAHGLRSGNISVLDAKTFYIPNLHYDGAGPDAYFWVGNGSEPNPFGTKVPNEMGSLNPLRGYQGEDIEIQLPGKLSAYDIDWLAVWCVEFRHNFGHVHIPKDLDVPPALGQTKITTSSTTSQSPYSATNNCKEILDKRLQVRWEIQGDQVQITLSARLRKDQYMSFGISGAEGRPAMVGADVVVAYWDTRVNQPRVSDYWLSHPAQCDGERGVCPDLRLGGTDDAQLVSGNQKNGITTITYRRPLAAKEAVKDKEILTSRSQSVIAAFGPLNSRYEANAHSFMDTTRNDVQMDFGAQNDNSCSGLAEAAAPGPAAWPARVLAGAGRLRARLGPAAGARGYTPLTGHPSWGIAWYINDLLIPEIYVERGKTYTFLVEGGDDRTNPAKFHPFYISDSSEGGFGQKKEEDQRKQRVFAGVAYDNEGYPYPTAVGRYCEWTHKTIDQAAASETFEDYMKTLQLECHDGEPAVLNWTVAHETPDLLYYQCYTHNNLGWKIHVLDAGAPVPPAGAPGPRAGAPGPRAGAPRGPAAGPLAAALALAALARS
;
A
#
# COMPACT_ATOMS: atom_id res chain seq x y z
N MET A 1 82.91 -45.28 -2.96
CA MET A 1 84.03 -44.59 -2.29
C MET A 1 84.36 -43.34 -3.08
N THR A 2 84.59 -42.23 -2.37
CA THR A 2 85.13 -40.92 -2.82
C THR A 2 84.34 -40.20 -3.92
N GLY A 3 84.00 -38.92 -3.85
CA GLY A 3 84.33 -37.82 -2.94
C GLY A 3 84.13 -36.51 -3.73
N ARG A 4 83.81 -35.43 -3.00
CA ARG A 4 83.87 -34.00 -3.41
C ARG A 4 82.83 -33.48 -4.41
N VAL A 5 81.90 -32.69 -3.85
CA VAL A 5 81.06 -31.70 -4.55
C VAL A 5 81.76 -30.34 -4.52
N PRO A 6 81.87 -29.61 -5.65
CA PRO A 6 82.17 -28.17 -5.67
C PRO A 6 80.89 -27.31 -5.92
N PRO A 7 80.85 -26.03 -5.48
CA PRO A 7 79.80 -25.04 -5.79
C PRO A 7 80.10 -24.37 -7.17
N PRO A 8 79.35 -23.41 -7.78
CA PRO A 8 78.53 -22.34 -7.14
C PRO A 8 77.32 -21.78 -7.97
N ARG A 9 76.78 -20.63 -7.49
CA ARG A 9 75.92 -19.60 -8.16
C ARG A 9 74.43 -19.95 -8.24
N GLY A 10 73.46 -19.08 -7.93
CA GLY A 10 73.40 -17.66 -7.59
C GLY A 10 71.94 -17.18 -7.78
N ALA A 11 71.58 -16.03 -7.19
CA ALA A 11 70.30 -15.28 -7.29
C ALA A 11 69.07 -15.93 -6.60
N ALA A 12 68.18 -15.26 -5.85
CA ALA A 12 67.97 -13.87 -5.42
C ALA A 12 67.09 -13.89 -4.14
N PRO A 13 67.06 -12.85 -3.28
CA PRO A 13 66.19 -12.82 -2.10
C PRO A 13 64.74 -12.47 -2.45
N GLN A 14 63.82 -13.16 -1.79
CA GLN A 14 62.38 -13.01 -1.87
C GLN A 14 61.88 -11.68 -1.28
N LEU A 15 60.89 -11.12 -1.97
CA LEU A 15 59.76 -10.32 -1.48
C LEU A 15 60.03 -9.37 -0.28
N CYS A 16 60.34 -8.12 -0.59
CA CYS A 16 60.02 -6.97 0.25
C CYS A 16 59.25 -5.95 -0.59
N LEU A 17 58.00 -6.26 -0.96
CA LEU A 17 57.11 -5.28 -1.60
C LEU A 17 55.63 -5.66 -1.37
N ALA A 18 55.19 -5.71 -0.11
CA ALA A 18 53.77 -5.94 0.20
C ALA A 18 53.27 -5.24 1.49
N VAL A 19 53.95 -4.20 1.97
CA VAL A 19 53.57 -3.51 3.23
C VAL A 19 53.37 -1.99 3.09
N VAL A 20 53.56 -1.39 1.92
CA VAL A 20 53.38 0.07 1.74
C VAL A 20 52.14 0.46 0.93
N LEU A 21 51.35 -0.50 0.43
CA LEU A 21 50.11 -0.24 -0.32
C LEU A 21 48.86 -0.71 0.43
N LEU A 22 48.80 -0.47 1.75
CA LEU A 22 47.61 -0.76 2.56
C LEU A 22 47.27 0.37 3.56
N LEU A 23 47.64 1.62 3.25
CA LEU A 23 47.35 2.79 4.09
C LEU A 23 46.72 3.98 3.32
N LEU A 24 46.16 3.76 2.13
CA LEU A 24 45.47 4.81 1.35
C LEU A 24 44.15 4.36 0.70
N VAL A 25 43.35 3.55 1.42
CA VAL A 25 41.91 3.39 1.13
C VAL A 25 41.13 3.44 2.45
N ALA A 26 41.21 4.58 3.14
CA ALA A 26 40.26 4.94 4.18
C ALA A 26 39.46 6.14 3.64
N GLY A 27 38.33 5.88 2.98
CA GLY A 27 37.54 6.96 2.39
C GLY A 27 36.37 6.58 1.49
N ALA A 28 35.69 5.46 1.74
CA ALA A 28 34.32 5.25 1.28
C ALA A 28 33.63 4.23 2.18
N VAL A 29 33.60 4.52 3.49
CA VAL A 29 32.61 3.89 4.35
C VAL A 29 31.28 4.49 3.92
N THR A 30 30.44 3.69 3.25
CA THR A 30 29.01 3.96 3.14
C THR A 30 28.45 4.00 4.55
N SER A 31 28.48 5.18 5.18
CA SER A 31 27.97 5.33 6.53
C SER A 31 26.44 5.32 6.43
N ARG A 32 25.82 4.21 6.83
CA ARG A 32 24.50 4.32 7.45
C ARG A 32 24.65 5.35 8.57
N ARG A 33 24.10 6.55 8.38
CA ARG A 33 24.14 7.59 9.40
C ARG A 33 23.28 7.06 10.56
N PRO A 34 23.84 6.85 11.77
CA PRO A 34 23.05 6.33 12.88
C PRO A 34 21.87 7.26 13.13
N GLU A 35 20.65 6.71 13.10
CA GLU A 35 19.50 7.47 13.57
C GLU A 35 19.62 7.70 15.08
N PRO A 36 19.23 8.88 15.58
CA PRO A 36 18.68 10.02 14.83
C PRO A 36 19.76 10.91 14.15
N TYR A 37 19.55 11.23 12.86
CA TYR A 37 20.39 12.14 12.07
C TYR A 37 19.91 13.59 12.24
N TYR A 38 20.83 14.49 12.63
CA TYR A 38 20.51 15.89 12.96
C TYR A 38 21.17 16.93 12.03
N GLY A 39 21.78 16.48 10.93
CA GLY A 39 22.56 17.36 10.05
C GLY A 39 24.07 17.22 10.25
N ARG A 40 24.84 18.16 9.68
CA ARG A 40 26.30 18.17 9.76
C ARG A 40 26.74 18.79 11.09
N LEU A 41 27.56 18.08 11.88
CA LEU A 41 28.05 18.60 13.17
C LEU A 41 28.85 19.90 12.98
N ILE A 42 28.46 20.95 13.69
CA ILE A 42 29.20 22.21 13.80
C ILE A 42 30.17 22.13 14.98
N GLY A 43 29.65 21.81 16.17
CA GLY A 43 30.45 21.76 17.39
C GLY A 43 29.61 21.77 18.67
N ARG A 44 30.27 21.74 19.83
CA ARG A 44 29.60 21.87 21.13
C ARG A 44 29.68 23.33 21.59
N LEU A 45 28.60 23.83 22.20
CA LEU A 45 28.62 25.16 22.82
C LEU A 45 29.64 25.17 23.97
N THR A 46 30.55 26.14 23.91
CA THR A 46 31.49 26.44 24.98
C THR A 46 30.75 27.21 26.07
N GLN A 47 30.87 26.77 27.32
CA GLN A 47 30.23 27.44 28.45
C GLN A 47 31.14 28.52 29.03
N TYR A 48 30.64 29.75 29.14
CA TYR A 48 31.31 30.83 29.89
C TYR A 48 30.53 31.25 31.13
N ALA A 49 29.21 31.28 31.06
CA ALA A 49 28.33 31.63 32.16
C ALA A 49 26.98 30.90 32.06
N HIS A 50 26.16 30.99 33.09
CA HIS A 50 24.74 30.59 33.07
C HIS A 50 24.41 29.15 32.63
N GLY A 51 25.35 28.24 32.81
CA GLY A 51 25.13 26.82 32.55
C GLY A 51 24.92 26.45 31.08
N ILE A 52 25.38 27.28 30.12
CA ILE A 52 25.19 27.01 28.68
C ILE A 52 25.75 25.64 28.29
N ARG A 53 24.89 24.80 27.71
CA ARG A 53 25.26 23.50 27.12
C ARG A 53 24.46 23.28 25.85
N GLY A 54 24.96 22.40 24.99
CA GLY A 54 24.27 21.96 23.78
C GLY A 54 25.25 21.58 22.67
N THR A 55 24.81 20.75 21.73
CA THR A 55 25.58 20.39 20.53
C THR A 55 24.88 20.91 19.30
N VAL A 56 25.62 21.60 18.44
CA VAL A 56 25.08 22.37 17.31
C VAL A 56 25.34 21.62 16.00
N TYR A 57 24.31 21.54 15.16
CA TYR A 57 24.31 20.86 13.87
C TYR A 57 23.74 21.78 12.78
N ALA A 58 24.32 21.75 11.58
CA ALA A 58 23.78 22.39 10.40
C ALA A 58 22.73 21.48 9.74
N VAL A 59 21.48 21.93 9.74
CA VAL A 59 20.34 21.22 9.12
C VAL A 59 20.34 21.46 7.61
N ASP A 60 20.44 22.72 7.22
CA ASP A 60 20.59 23.20 5.84
C ASP A 60 21.41 24.50 5.83
N GLU A 61 21.52 25.18 4.69
CA GLU A 61 22.32 26.42 4.58
C GLU A 61 21.82 27.58 5.45
N SER A 62 20.58 27.55 5.93
CA SER A 62 19.92 28.63 6.68
C SER A 62 19.39 28.21 8.05
N THR A 63 19.50 26.93 8.39
CA THR A 63 18.89 26.36 9.60
C THR A 63 19.91 25.58 10.43
N VAL A 64 19.88 25.79 11.74
CA VAL A 64 20.75 25.17 12.73
C VAL A 64 19.92 24.46 13.79
N PHE A 65 20.33 23.27 14.19
CA PHE A 65 19.73 22.51 15.28
C PHE A 65 20.68 22.43 16.48
N VAL A 66 20.19 22.81 17.66
CA VAL A 66 20.90 22.74 18.93
C VAL A 66 20.28 21.63 19.78
N ARG A 67 21.00 20.51 19.91
CA ARG A 67 20.58 19.35 20.70
C ARG A 67 20.95 19.51 22.17
N GLY A 68 20.01 19.23 23.07
CA GLY A 68 20.24 19.22 24.51
C GLY A 68 20.68 20.57 25.05
N PHE A 69 20.06 21.65 24.58
CA PHE A 69 20.34 23.00 25.04
C PHE A 69 19.99 23.16 26.53
N ALA A 70 20.89 23.77 27.28
CA ALA A 70 20.64 24.13 28.68
C ALA A 70 21.07 25.57 28.96
N TYR A 71 20.26 26.28 29.75
CA TYR A 71 20.48 27.66 30.17
C TYR A 71 19.67 27.93 31.43
N ASP A 72 20.26 28.59 32.44
CA ASP A 72 19.61 28.82 33.73
C ASP A 72 18.49 29.89 33.71
N GLY A 73 18.36 30.67 32.62
CA GLY A 73 17.32 31.69 32.47
C GLY A 73 17.52 32.96 33.28
N THR A 74 18.66 33.14 33.95
CA THR A 74 18.88 34.26 34.89
C THR A 74 19.44 35.53 34.22
N GLY A 75 19.75 35.47 32.93
CA GLY A 75 20.24 36.62 32.17
C GLY A 75 19.10 37.59 31.82
N PRO A 76 19.25 38.89 32.09
CA PRO A 76 18.14 39.83 31.98
C PRO A 76 17.78 40.25 30.55
N ASP A 77 18.61 39.95 29.55
CA ASP A 77 18.37 40.30 28.13
C ASP A 77 19.17 39.36 27.18
N ALA A 78 19.00 38.05 27.38
CA ALA A 78 19.72 36.99 26.65
C ALA A 78 18.97 36.53 25.39
N TYR A 79 19.69 36.31 24.28
CA TYR A 79 19.16 35.80 23.01
C TYR A 79 20.16 34.89 22.30
N PHE A 80 19.68 34.15 21.30
CA PHE A 80 20.56 33.58 20.28
C PHE A 80 21.09 34.69 19.37
N TRP A 81 22.38 34.61 19.06
CA TRP A 81 23.14 35.69 18.42
C TRP A 81 24.11 35.11 17.41
N VAL A 82 24.23 35.72 16.24
CA VAL A 82 25.17 35.27 15.19
C VAL A 82 25.95 36.43 14.61
N GLY A 83 27.15 36.20 14.11
CA GLY A 83 27.93 37.25 13.46
C GLY A 83 29.09 36.70 12.63
N ASP A 84 29.73 37.58 11.86
CA ASP A 84 30.80 37.29 10.90
C ASP A 84 32.19 37.78 11.34
N SER A 85 32.25 38.46 12.48
CA SER A 85 33.47 38.88 13.16
C SER A 85 34.30 37.67 13.63
N PRO A 86 35.62 37.82 13.89
CA PRO A 86 36.45 36.72 14.39
C PRO A 86 36.06 36.16 15.76
N GLN A 87 35.27 36.89 16.55
CA GLN A 87 34.80 36.53 17.90
C GLN A 87 33.41 37.14 18.15
N PRO A 88 32.55 36.52 18.99
CA PRO A 88 31.27 37.09 19.40
C PRO A 88 31.38 38.55 19.87
N SER A 89 30.57 39.43 19.30
CA SER A 89 30.63 40.87 19.55
C SER A 89 29.24 41.53 19.59
N PRO A 90 29.13 42.76 20.15
CA PRO A 90 27.86 43.50 20.23
C PRO A 90 27.20 43.75 18.87
N GLU A 91 27.99 43.79 17.78
CA GLU A 91 27.53 44.02 16.40
C GLU A 91 26.88 42.79 15.75
N GLY A 92 26.76 41.68 16.48
CA GLY A 92 26.06 40.50 15.99
C GLY A 92 24.56 40.74 15.76
N ILE A 93 23.94 39.75 15.12
CA ILE A 93 22.56 39.77 14.67
C ILE A 93 21.75 38.84 15.59
N LEU A 94 20.63 39.35 16.08
CA LEU A 94 19.67 38.58 16.87
C LEU A 94 19.06 37.47 15.99
N VAL A 95 19.08 36.22 16.47
CA VAL A 95 18.33 35.11 15.89
C VAL A 95 17.01 34.93 16.65
N PRO A 96 15.84 35.16 16.02
CA PRO A 96 14.56 35.04 16.69
C PRO A 96 14.29 33.63 17.19
N TYR A 97 13.85 33.52 18.44
CA TYR A 97 13.40 32.27 19.04
C TYR A 97 12.32 32.55 20.11
N PRO A 98 11.18 31.83 20.11
CA PRO A 98 10.75 30.84 19.11
C PRO A 98 10.47 31.47 17.71
N GLU A 99 10.48 30.64 16.66
CA GLU A 99 10.49 31.08 15.25
C GLU A 99 9.18 31.77 14.79
N ASP A 100 8.07 31.53 15.49
CA ASP A 100 6.71 31.98 15.17
C ASP A 100 6.36 33.38 15.73
N TYR A 101 7.35 34.12 16.23
CA TYR A 101 7.13 35.43 16.83
C TYR A 101 6.99 36.55 15.75
N THR A 102 5.86 37.25 15.78
CA THR A 102 5.44 38.21 14.73
C THR A 102 5.85 39.66 14.98
N THR A 103 6.38 39.99 16.16
CA THR A 103 6.79 41.34 16.55
C THR A 103 8.29 41.59 16.36
N ARG A 104 8.66 42.87 16.35
CA ARG A 104 10.01 43.37 15.98
C ARG A 104 11.14 42.93 16.92
N ASP A 105 10.83 42.60 18.17
CA ASP A 105 11.77 42.06 19.17
C ASP A 105 11.21 40.75 19.75
N PRO A 106 11.91 39.60 19.63
CA PRO A 106 11.49 38.33 20.21
C PRO A 106 11.60 38.35 21.74
N PRO A 107 10.92 37.40 22.44
CA PRO A 107 11.02 37.32 23.89
C PRO A 107 12.45 37.03 24.34
N ILE A 108 12.80 37.51 25.53
CA ILE A 108 14.05 37.16 26.20
C ILE A 108 14.10 35.63 26.38
N LEU A 109 15.26 35.04 26.14
CA LEU A 109 15.46 33.61 26.28
C LEU A 109 15.17 33.15 27.71
N SER A 110 14.21 32.24 27.87
CA SER A 110 13.84 31.65 29.16
C SER A 110 14.81 30.54 29.59
N ALA A 111 14.67 30.05 30.82
CA ALA A 111 15.42 28.87 31.27
C ALA A 111 15.12 27.65 30.37
N HIS A 112 16.16 26.89 30.07
CA HIS A 112 16.10 25.66 29.28
C HIS A 112 16.82 24.53 30.02
N SER A 113 16.18 23.36 30.11
CA SER A 113 16.79 22.17 30.71
C SER A 113 16.74 21.02 29.71
N ASN A 114 17.84 20.85 28.96
CA ASN A 114 18.01 19.79 27.96
C ASN A 114 16.93 19.81 26.86
N SER A 115 16.65 20.99 26.30
CA SER A 115 15.70 21.18 25.21
C SER A 115 16.37 21.13 23.85
N ASP A 116 15.70 20.56 22.86
CA ASP A 116 16.15 20.58 21.46
C ASP A 116 15.56 21.81 20.75
N ILE A 117 16.42 22.60 20.09
CA ILE A 117 16.06 23.91 19.54
C ILE A 117 16.41 23.96 18.06
N LEU A 118 15.45 24.36 17.22
CA LEU A 118 15.66 24.65 15.80
C LEU A 118 15.71 26.17 15.59
N LEU A 119 16.80 26.65 14.99
CA LEU A 119 17.06 28.08 14.77
C LEU A 119 17.18 28.35 13.27
N ARG A 120 16.41 29.31 12.78
CA ARG A 120 16.52 29.79 11.41
C ARG A 120 17.27 31.11 11.36
N LEU A 121 18.28 31.21 10.49
CA LEU A 121 19.09 32.40 10.37
C LEU A 121 18.25 33.59 9.85
N PRO A 122 18.36 34.77 10.47
CA PRO A 122 17.57 35.95 10.11
C PRO A 122 18.06 36.59 8.80
N GLY A 123 17.18 37.34 8.13
CA GLY A 123 17.55 38.22 7.02
C GLY A 123 18.11 37.51 5.78
N GLY A 124 17.74 36.24 5.55
CA GLY A 124 18.22 35.45 4.42
C GLY A 124 19.71 35.07 4.49
N LYS A 125 20.33 35.25 5.66
CA LYS A 125 21.72 34.84 5.91
C LYS A 125 21.86 33.32 5.82
N ARG A 126 23.02 32.89 5.34
CA ARG A 126 23.41 31.48 5.29
C ARG A 126 24.51 31.20 6.30
N LEU A 127 24.73 29.93 6.62
CA LEU A 127 25.80 29.45 7.49
C LEU A 127 27.18 29.92 7.03
N ARG A 128 27.39 30.03 5.72
CA ARG A 128 28.64 30.56 5.14
C ARG A 128 28.85 32.07 5.39
N ASP A 129 27.79 32.79 5.73
CA ASP A 129 27.81 34.24 5.95
C ASP A 129 28.06 34.60 7.42
N ILE A 130 28.20 33.60 8.32
CA ILE A 130 28.45 33.77 9.75
C ILE A 130 29.65 32.92 10.19
N LYS A 131 30.35 33.36 11.24
CA LYS A 131 31.51 32.65 11.82
C LYS A 131 31.21 32.02 13.17
N TRP A 132 30.16 32.45 13.87
CA TRP A 132 29.82 31.94 15.19
C TRP A 132 28.33 32.05 15.49
N LEU A 133 27.85 31.16 16.37
CA LEU A 133 26.57 31.21 17.04
C LEU A 133 26.83 31.34 18.55
N SER A 134 26.15 32.27 19.22
CA SER A 134 26.34 32.58 20.64
C SER A 134 25.01 32.73 21.36
N VAL A 135 25.01 32.48 22.66
CA VAL A 135 24.00 32.97 23.60
C VAL A 135 24.54 34.28 24.20
N TRP A 136 23.95 35.40 23.81
CA TRP A 136 24.48 36.74 24.09
C TRP A 136 23.51 37.54 24.94
N CYS A 137 24.02 38.20 25.97
CA CYS A 137 23.28 39.18 26.75
C CYS A 137 23.53 40.59 26.22
N ARG A 138 22.55 41.19 25.54
CA ARG A 138 22.72 42.52 24.94
C ARG A 138 22.92 43.60 26.01
N ARG A 139 22.18 43.52 27.12
CA ARG A 139 22.23 44.50 28.22
C ARG A 139 23.62 44.65 28.82
N PHE A 140 24.36 43.55 28.96
CA PHE A 140 25.71 43.57 29.54
C PHE A 140 26.81 43.42 28.49
N THR A 141 26.47 43.22 27.23
CA THR A 141 27.42 42.96 26.14
C THR A 141 28.36 41.79 26.44
N VAL A 142 27.82 40.71 27.01
CA VAL A 142 28.58 39.51 27.42
C VAL A 142 28.11 38.28 26.67
N ASN A 143 29.07 37.47 26.25
CA ASN A 143 28.87 36.13 25.70
C ASN A 143 28.73 35.09 26.82
N PHE A 144 27.60 34.40 26.88
CA PHE A 144 27.37 33.33 27.86
C PHE A 144 27.84 31.96 27.37
N GLY A 145 27.93 31.79 26.06
CA GLY A 145 28.49 30.62 25.41
C GLY A 145 28.42 30.72 23.90
N ASP A 146 29.36 30.09 23.20
CA ASP A 146 29.43 30.13 21.73
C ASP A 146 29.88 28.82 21.09
N VAL A 147 29.72 28.77 19.77
CA VAL A 147 30.35 27.80 18.89
C VAL A 147 30.77 28.50 17.60
N PHE A 148 31.93 28.13 17.05
CA PHE A 148 32.40 28.63 15.76
C PHE A 148 31.95 27.72 14.62
N ILE A 149 31.58 28.33 13.49
CA ILE A 149 31.24 27.65 12.26
C ILE A 149 32.54 27.28 11.51
N PRO A 150 32.80 25.99 11.23
CA PRO A 150 33.98 25.59 10.48
C PRO A 150 33.98 26.18 9.05
N SER A 151 35.12 26.69 8.59
CA SER A 151 35.26 27.35 7.28
C SER A 151 35.05 26.44 6.06
N GLY A 152 35.08 25.12 6.25
CA GLY A 152 34.80 24.10 5.23
C GLY A 152 33.52 23.30 5.48
N LEU A 153 32.59 23.84 6.28
CA LEU A 153 31.33 23.17 6.57
C LEU A 153 30.41 23.18 5.32
N GLU A 154 30.27 22.04 4.67
CA GLU A 154 29.22 21.82 3.68
C GLU A 154 27.93 21.42 4.39
N ALA A 155 26.89 22.25 4.24
CA ALA A 155 25.58 21.98 4.80
C ALA A 155 24.77 21.06 3.86
N PRO A 156 23.94 20.16 4.41
CA PRO A 156 23.05 19.33 3.59
C PRO A 156 22.10 20.19 2.74
N ARG A 157 21.71 19.70 1.56
CA ARG A 157 20.87 20.43 0.60
C ARG A 157 19.87 19.54 -0.10
N ALA A 158 18.72 20.10 -0.47
CA ALA A 158 17.71 19.39 -1.24
C ALA A 158 18.31 18.84 -2.55
N ARG A 159 17.87 17.64 -2.95
CA ARG A 159 18.38 16.94 -4.13
C ARG A 159 17.29 16.83 -5.18
N VAL A 160 17.57 17.29 -6.40
CA VAL A 160 16.68 17.13 -7.55
C VAL A 160 16.97 15.80 -8.25
N LEU A 161 15.91 15.04 -8.50
CA LEU A 161 15.86 13.78 -9.22
C LEU A 161 15.11 13.97 -10.55
N PRO A 162 15.29 13.07 -11.54
CA PRO A 162 14.50 13.07 -12.76
C PRO A 162 12.99 12.87 -12.51
N GLU A 163 12.17 13.07 -13.56
CA GLU A 163 10.75 12.68 -13.56
C GLU A 163 10.56 11.17 -13.43
N PHE A 164 9.34 10.74 -13.11
CA PHE A 164 8.95 9.32 -13.17
C PHE A 164 9.17 8.74 -14.57
N ARG A 165 9.74 7.53 -14.64
CA ARG A 165 9.72 6.73 -15.87
C ARG A 165 8.27 6.47 -16.27
N ARG A 166 7.92 6.77 -17.52
CA ARG A 166 6.55 6.68 -18.04
C ARG A 166 6.29 5.25 -18.54
N LEU A 167 5.75 4.38 -17.69
CA LEU A 167 5.50 2.97 -18.04
C LEU A 167 4.03 2.69 -18.37
N ALA A 168 3.11 3.15 -17.53
CA ALA A 168 1.68 2.92 -17.70
C ALA A 168 0.83 4.05 -17.11
N HIS A 169 -0.47 4.03 -17.40
CA HIS A 169 -1.50 4.89 -16.76
C HIS A 169 -1.26 6.40 -16.85
N GLY A 170 -0.64 6.83 -17.94
CA GLY A 170 -0.33 8.24 -18.18
C GLY A 170 0.58 8.88 -17.13
N LEU A 171 1.27 8.08 -16.30
CA LEU A 171 2.10 8.57 -15.20
C LEU A 171 3.26 9.42 -15.74
N ARG A 172 3.31 10.68 -15.31
CA ARG A 172 4.40 11.62 -15.58
C ARG A 172 4.44 12.71 -14.52
N SER A 173 5.59 13.35 -14.35
CA SER A 173 5.79 14.46 -13.41
C SER A 173 6.84 15.42 -13.95
N GLY A 174 7.06 16.54 -13.29
CA GLY A 174 8.33 17.27 -13.41
C GLY A 174 9.45 16.57 -12.63
N ASN A 175 10.61 17.23 -12.55
CA ASN A 175 11.73 16.76 -11.75
C ASN A 175 11.38 16.73 -10.26
N ILE A 176 11.55 15.57 -9.64
CA ILE A 176 11.19 15.33 -8.24
C ILE A 176 12.27 15.89 -7.33
N SER A 177 11.91 16.56 -6.24
CA SER A 177 12.88 17.10 -5.27
C SER A 177 12.79 16.36 -3.94
N VAL A 178 13.91 15.82 -3.46
CA VAL A 178 14.07 15.31 -2.10
C VAL A 178 14.39 16.49 -1.20
N LEU A 179 13.40 17.00 -0.47
CA LEU A 179 13.52 18.22 0.33
C LEU A 179 14.30 17.97 1.62
N ASP A 180 14.06 16.83 2.26
CA ASP A 180 14.73 16.37 3.47
C ASP A 180 14.79 14.82 3.48
N ALA A 181 15.29 14.25 4.57
CA ALA A 181 15.45 12.81 4.73
C ALA A 181 14.14 11.99 4.60
N LYS A 182 12.95 12.60 4.62
CA LYS A 182 11.65 11.92 4.48
C LYS A 182 10.72 12.53 3.45
N THR A 183 10.91 13.78 3.06
CA THR A 183 9.92 14.54 2.28
C THR A 183 10.33 14.65 0.81
N PHE A 184 9.40 14.30 -0.08
CA PHE A 184 9.53 14.42 -1.53
C PHE A 184 8.52 15.42 -2.07
N TYR A 185 8.98 16.36 -2.87
CA TYR A 185 8.15 17.26 -3.67
C TYR A 185 8.10 16.76 -5.12
N ILE A 186 6.88 16.55 -5.62
CA ILE A 186 6.60 16.01 -6.95
C ILE A 186 5.78 17.06 -7.70
N PRO A 187 6.42 17.86 -8.57
CA PRO A 187 5.70 18.87 -9.35
C PRO A 187 4.98 18.25 -10.54
N ASN A 188 3.91 18.89 -10.99
CA ASN A 188 3.20 18.61 -12.25
C ASN A 188 2.83 17.13 -12.43
N LEU A 189 2.42 16.46 -11.35
CA LEU A 189 2.06 15.05 -11.35
C LEU A 189 0.81 14.82 -12.19
N HIS A 190 0.88 13.86 -13.10
CA HIS A 190 -0.25 13.35 -13.84
C HIS A 190 -0.32 11.84 -13.67
N TYR A 191 -1.53 11.33 -13.48
CA TYR A 191 -1.85 9.91 -13.41
C TYR A 191 -3.35 9.79 -13.68
N ASP A 192 -3.76 8.81 -14.48
CA ASP A 192 -5.15 8.72 -14.95
C ASP A 192 -6.16 8.30 -13.86
N GLY A 193 -5.69 7.68 -12.77
CA GLY A 193 -6.54 7.16 -11.68
C GLY A 193 -7.19 5.81 -11.98
N ALA A 194 -6.86 5.17 -13.10
CA ALA A 194 -7.51 3.93 -13.54
C ALA A 194 -6.99 2.67 -12.84
N GLY A 195 -5.83 2.77 -12.18
CA GLY A 195 -5.28 1.65 -11.42
C GLY A 195 -6.16 1.32 -10.21
N PRO A 196 -6.57 0.05 -10.03
CA PRO A 196 -7.54 -0.34 -9.00
C PRO A 196 -7.01 -0.18 -7.57
N ASP A 197 -5.68 -0.21 -7.42
CA ASP A 197 -4.97 -0.40 -6.16
C ASP A 197 -3.56 0.19 -6.26
N ALA A 198 -3.47 1.39 -6.83
CA ALA A 198 -2.22 2.10 -7.08
C ALA A 198 -1.84 2.99 -5.89
N TYR A 199 -0.56 2.98 -5.51
CA TYR A 199 -0.02 3.74 -4.37
C TYR A 199 1.33 4.35 -4.69
N PHE A 200 1.70 5.41 -3.95
CA PHE A 200 3.11 5.72 -3.81
C PHE A 200 3.79 4.59 -3.04
N TRP A 201 4.92 4.14 -3.56
CA TRP A 201 5.56 2.90 -3.16
C TRP A 201 7.06 3.09 -3.16
N VAL A 202 7.73 2.65 -2.10
CA VAL A 202 9.18 2.78 -1.96
C VAL A 202 9.79 1.46 -1.55
N GLY A 203 11.05 1.23 -1.88
CA GLY A 203 11.70 0.01 -1.45
C GLY A 203 13.16 -0.02 -1.83
N ASN A 204 13.77 -1.16 -1.54
CA ASN A 204 15.16 -1.45 -1.84
C ASN A 204 15.25 -2.50 -2.98
N GLY A 205 16.38 -2.54 -3.65
CA GLY A 205 16.64 -3.36 -4.84
C GLY A 205 16.79 -2.54 -6.11
N SER A 206 17.23 -3.21 -7.18
CA SER A 206 17.49 -2.59 -8.48
C SER A 206 16.25 -2.09 -9.20
N GLU A 207 15.07 -2.66 -8.91
CA GLU A 207 13.80 -2.32 -9.55
C GLU A 207 12.64 -2.38 -8.54
N PRO A 208 11.55 -1.61 -8.77
CA PRO A 208 10.32 -1.71 -7.99
C PRO A 208 9.75 -3.12 -7.95
N ASN A 209 9.34 -3.54 -6.74
CA ASN A 209 8.91 -4.91 -6.50
C ASN A 209 7.78 -4.98 -5.46
N PRO A 210 7.10 -6.15 -5.34
CA PRO A 210 5.93 -6.30 -4.46
C PRO A 210 6.21 -6.17 -2.96
N PHE A 211 7.49 -6.17 -2.54
CA PHE A 211 7.89 -6.09 -1.13
C PHE A 211 8.23 -4.66 -0.69
N GLY A 212 7.96 -3.66 -1.53
CA GLY A 212 8.06 -2.26 -1.11
C GLY A 212 7.06 -1.88 -0.03
N THR A 213 7.19 -0.64 0.45
CA THR A 213 6.39 -0.04 1.51
C THR A 213 5.48 1.03 0.91
N LYS A 214 4.21 1.01 1.31
CA LYS A 214 3.21 2.02 0.94
C LYS A 214 3.55 3.37 1.57
N VAL A 215 3.57 4.44 0.77
CA VAL A 215 3.76 5.81 1.23
C VAL A 215 2.41 6.54 1.22
N PRO A 216 2.04 7.25 2.31
CA PRO A 216 0.85 8.09 2.31
C PRO A 216 0.90 9.13 1.18
N ASN A 217 -0.26 9.43 0.61
CA ASN A 217 -0.37 10.49 -0.38
C ASN A 217 -0.29 11.89 0.28
N GLU A 218 -0.49 12.94 -0.52
CA GLU A 218 -0.45 14.36 -0.12
C GLU A 218 -1.47 14.72 0.97
N MET A 219 -2.52 13.92 1.13
CA MET A 219 -3.54 14.07 2.17
C MET A 219 -3.28 13.18 3.39
N GLY A 220 -2.13 12.50 3.46
CA GLY A 220 -1.81 11.52 4.50
C GLY A 220 -2.62 10.22 4.41
N SER A 221 -3.25 9.95 3.26
CA SER A 221 -4.08 8.78 3.02
C SER A 221 -3.27 7.61 2.47
N LEU A 222 -3.61 6.39 2.93
CA LEU A 222 -3.09 5.12 2.41
C LEU A 222 -4.10 4.39 1.50
N ASN A 223 -5.14 5.10 1.06
CA ASN A 223 -6.11 4.61 0.08
C ASN A 223 -5.52 4.66 -1.34
N PRO A 224 -6.11 3.92 -2.31
CA PRO A 224 -5.69 3.98 -3.70
C PRO A 224 -5.65 5.42 -4.21
N LEU A 225 -4.62 5.72 -5.00
CA LEU A 225 -4.41 7.04 -5.57
C LEU A 225 -5.56 7.42 -6.50
N ARG A 226 -6.05 8.65 -6.34
CA ARG A 226 -6.92 9.30 -7.31
C ARG A 226 -6.12 9.67 -8.57
N GLY A 227 -6.83 10.08 -9.63
CA GLY A 227 -6.20 10.74 -10.76
C GLY A 227 -5.61 12.11 -10.40
N TYR A 228 -4.51 12.47 -11.06
CA TYR A 228 -3.84 13.77 -10.95
C TYR A 228 -3.75 14.43 -12.33
N GLN A 229 -3.89 15.76 -12.40
CA GLN A 229 -3.83 16.54 -13.65
C GLN A 229 -2.92 17.76 -13.51
N GLY A 230 -1.61 17.52 -13.44
CA GLY A 230 -0.61 18.58 -13.37
C GLY A 230 -0.57 19.24 -12.00
N GLU A 231 -0.67 18.43 -10.95
CA GLU A 231 -0.69 18.91 -9.57
C GLU A 231 0.69 18.85 -8.94
N ASP A 232 1.02 19.84 -8.13
CA ASP A 232 2.23 19.85 -7.31
C ASP A 232 1.90 19.29 -5.94
N ILE A 233 2.58 18.22 -5.55
CA ILE A 233 2.32 17.53 -4.27
C ILE A 233 3.59 17.33 -3.45
N GLU A 234 3.41 17.20 -2.14
CA GLU A 234 4.44 16.75 -1.22
C GLU A 234 3.98 15.46 -0.54
N ILE A 235 4.88 14.48 -0.46
CA ILE A 235 4.63 13.21 0.23
C ILE A 235 5.76 12.93 1.21
N GLN A 236 5.44 12.25 2.32
CA GLN A 236 6.40 11.95 3.37
C GLN A 236 6.50 10.45 3.61
N LEU A 237 7.74 9.95 3.73
CA LEU A 237 8.01 8.55 4.03
C LEU A 237 7.44 8.15 5.41
N PRO A 238 6.80 6.98 5.53
CA PRO A 238 6.13 6.56 6.75
C PRO A 238 7.12 6.02 7.80
N GLY A 239 6.71 6.09 9.07
CA GLY A 239 7.43 5.46 10.18
C GLY A 239 8.88 5.94 10.31
N LYS A 240 9.82 4.99 10.39
CA LYS A 240 11.26 5.25 10.53
C LYS A 240 12.01 5.24 9.18
N LEU A 241 11.31 5.13 8.05
CA LEU A 241 11.98 5.12 6.75
C LEU A 241 12.51 6.51 6.40
N SER A 242 13.68 6.54 5.78
CA SER A 242 14.29 7.74 5.20
C SER A 242 14.67 7.52 3.73
N ALA A 243 14.97 8.60 3.03
CA ALA A 243 15.46 8.59 1.65
C ALA A 243 16.78 7.78 1.52
N TYR A 244 17.51 7.59 2.62
CA TYR A 244 18.73 6.78 2.66
C TYR A 244 18.44 5.27 2.66
N ASP A 245 17.25 4.86 3.09
CA ASP A 245 16.86 3.46 3.27
C ASP A 245 16.25 2.84 2.00
N ILE A 246 16.04 3.65 0.96
CA ILE A 246 15.32 3.26 -0.25
C ILE A 246 16.22 3.42 -1.50
N ASP A 247 15.93 2.62 -2.52
CA ASP A 247 16.58 2.63 -3.84
C ASP A 247 15.71 3.29 -4.92
N TRP A 248 14.40 3.36 -4.70
CA TRP A 248 13.45 3.88 -5.67
C TRP A 248 12.17 4.39 -4.99
N LEU A 249 11.53 5.35 -5.66
CA LEU A 249 10.16 5.83 -5.42
C LEU A 249 9.34 5.51 -6.68
N ALA A 250 8.19 4.87 -6.52
CA ALA A 250 7.35 4.39 -7.60
C ALA A 250 5.87 4.70 -7.37
N VAL A 251 5.09 4.67 -8.44
CA VAL A 251 3.65 4.41 -8.39
C VAL A 251 3.43 2.94 -8.75
N TRP A 252 2.93 2.17 -7.79
CA TRP A 252 2.85 0.72 -7.88
C TRP A 252 1.43 0.24 -7.63
N CYS A 253 0.94 -0.66 -8.48
CA CYS A 253 -0.32 -1.37 -8.24
C CYS A 253 -0.07 -2.67 -7.47
N VAL A 254 -0.58 -2.75 -6.25
CA VAL A 254 -0.32 -3.90 -5.37
C VAL A 254 -1.08 -5.14 -5.82
N GLU A 255 -2.36 -5.00 -6.17
CA GLU A 255 -3.21 -6.08 -6.68
C GLU A 255 -2.56 -6.84 -7.85
N PHE A 256 -1.98 -6.12 -8.81
CA PHE A 256 -1.41 -6.70 -10.03
C PHE A 256 0.11 -6.79 -10.04
N ARG A 257 0.76 -6.37 -8.96
CA ARG A 257 2.22 -6.38 -8.81
C ARG A 257 2.91 -5.70 -10.00
N HIS A 258 2.37 -4.56 -10.43
CA HIS A 258 2.84 -3.86 -11.61
C HIS A 258 3.34 -2.46 -11.30
N ASN A 259 4.44 -2.09 -11.93
CA ASN A 259 5.08 -0.78 -11.80
C ASN A 259 4.52 0.16 -12.87
N PHE A 260 3.81 1.21 -12.46
CA PHE A 260 3.30 2.23 -13.40
C PHE A 260 4.35 3.28 -13.75
N GLY A 261 5.40 3.35 -12.93
CA GLY A 261 6.59 4.14 -13.18
C GLY A 261 7.32 4.50 -11.89
N HIS A 262 8.62 4.78 -12.01
CA HIS A 262 9.49 5.00 -10.86
C HIS A 262 10.64 5.96 -11.17
N VAL A 263 11.26 6.43 -10.10
CA VAL A 263 12.52 7.17 -10.09
C VAL A 263 13.49 6.49 -9.12
N HIS A 264 14.78 6.48 -9.44
CA HIS A 264 15.81 5.92 -8.55
C HIS A 264 16.35 6.96 -7.58
N ILE A 265 16.69 6.50 -6.38
CA ILE A 265 17.27 7.32 -5.33
C ILE A 265 18.80 7.12 -5.31
N PRO A 266 19.60 8.18 -5.53
CA PRO A 266 21.05 8.11 -5.47
C PRO A 266 21.55 7.73 -4.07
N LYS A 267 22.63 6.96 -3.98
CA LYS A 267 23.23 6.58 -2.69
C LYS A 267 24.15 7.63 -2.08
N ASP A 268 24.57 8.61 -2.88
CA ASP A 268 25.36 9.77 -2.49
C ASP A 268 24.49 10.95 -2.03
N LEU A 269 23.27 10.70 -1.54
CA LEU A 269 22.39 11.75 -1.04
C LEU A 269 23.00 12.48 0.17
N ASP A 270 22.96 13.80 0.19
CA ASP A 270 23.26 14.63 1.37
C ASP A 270 22.17 15.68 1.56
N VAL A 271 21.00 15.19 1.99
CA VAL A 271 19.78 15.99 2.18
C VAL A 271 19.60 16.38 3.66
N PRO A 272 18.87 17.47 3.95
CA PRO A 272 18.57 17.90 5.31
C PRO A 272 17.90 16.80 6.16
N PRO A 273 18.12 16.77 7.49
CA PRO A 273 17.37 15.89 8.40
C PRO A 273 15.90 16.31 8.51
N ALA A 274 14.95 15.41 8.74
CA ALA A 274 13.52 15.74 8.86
C ALA A 274 13.12 16.15 10.29
N LEU A 275 13.49 17.38 10.73
CA LEU A 275 13.25 17.91 12.08
C LEU A 275 12.06 18.89 12.16
N GLY A 276 11.21 18.95 11.12
CA GLY A 276 10.06 19.86 11.05
C GLY A 276 10.36 21.24 10.47
N GLN A 277 11.54 21.46 9.89
CA GLN A 277 11.92 22.71 9.22
C GLN A 277 11.17 22.94 7.89
N THR A 278 10.65 21.87 7.29
CA THR A 278 9.73 21.88 6.15
C THR A 278 8.31 22.14 6.69
N LYS A 279 7.97 23.41 6.93
CA LYS A 279 6.64 23.80 7.42
C LYS A 279 5.58 23.39 6.41
N ILE A 280 4.85 22.33 6.75
CA ILE A 280 3.63 21.88 6.09
C ILE A 280 2.61 23.03 6.17
N THR A 281 2.28 23.63 5.03
CA THR A 281 1.07 24.46 4.90
C THR A 281 -0.12 23.53 4.74
N THR A 282 -0.52 22.88 5.84
CA THR A 282 -1.85 22.29 5.95
C THR A 282 -2.45 22.81 7.24
N SER A 283 -3.45 23.68 7.09
CA SER A 283 -4.37 24.03 8.16
C SER A 283 -5.11 22.76 8.62
N SER A 284 -4.52 22.01 9.54
CA SER A 284 -5.22 21.02 10.34
C SER A 284 -5.14 21.45 11.79
N THR A 285 -6.06 22.34 12.13
CA THR A 285 -6.42 22.68 13.50
C THR A 285 -6.83 21.39 14.20
N THR A 286 -5.90 20.72 14.89
CA THR A 286 -6.24 19.66 15.83
C THR A 286 -6.87 20.33 17.04
N SER A 287 -8.20 20.47 16.97
CA SER A 287 -9.03 20.74 18.13
C SER A 287 -8.84 19.59 19.13
N GLN A 288 -7.91 19.77 20.06
CA GLN A 288 -7.83 18.97 21.26
C GLN A 288 -9.08 19.27 22.10
N SER A 289 -10.07 18.39 22.01
CA SER A 289 -11.03 18.23 23.10
C SER A 289 -10.55 17.10 23.99
N PRO A 290 -10.44 17.30 25.31
CA PRO A 290 -9.98 16.27 26.23
C PRO A 290 -11.12 15.27 26.47
N TYR A 291 -10.94 14.02 26.05
CA TYR A 291 -11.76 12.91 26.51
C TYR A 291 -10.93 11.97 27.38
N SER A 292 -11.33 11.94 28.65
CA SER A 292 -10.85 11.05 29.71
C SER A 292 -11.39 9.63 29.49
N ALA A 293 -10.50 8.65 29.38
CA ALA A 293 -10.51 7.38 30.13
C ALA A 293 -9.39 6.45 29.61
N THR A 294 -8.53 6.03 30.53
CA THR A 294 -7.42 5.07 30.42
C THR A 294 -7.75 3.80 29.64
N ASN A 295 -7.37 3.67 28.37
CA ASN A 295 -7.44 2.40 27.62
C ASN A 295 -6.45 2.41 26.45
N ASN A 296 -5.53 1.44 26.41
CA ASN A 296 -4.61 1.31 25.29
C ASN A 296 -5.35 0.95 23.99
N CYS A 297 -4.90 1.49 22.87
CA CYS A 297 -5.52 1.36 21.57
C CYS A 297 -4.48 1.43 20.45
N LYS A 298 -4.58 0.48 19.52
CA LYS A 298 -3.75 0.41 18.31
C LYS A 298 -4.56 0.07 17.08
N GLU A 299 -4.24 0.75 15.98
CA GLU A 299 -4.82 0.50 14.66
C GLU A 299 -3.90 -0.43 13.85
N ILE A 300 -4.49 -1.48 13.26
CA ILE A 300 -3.81 -2.51 12.46
C ILE A 300 -4.59 -2.68 11.15
N LEU A 301 -3.95 -3.22 10.10
CA LEU A 301 -4.55 -3.41 8.76
C LEU A 301 -5.04 -2.08 8.15
N ASP A 302 -4.14 -1.09 8.04
CA ASP A 302 -4.46 0.23 7.44
C ASP A 302 -5.68 0.91 8.11
N LYS A 303 -5.74 0.87 9.45
CA LYS A 303 -6.85 1.39 10.28
C LYS A 303 -8.21 0.71 10.07
N ARG A 304 -8.23 -0.46 9.40
CA ARG A 304 -9.45 -1.26 9.21
C ARG A 304 -9.79 -2.09 10.44
N LEU A 305 -8.78 -2.44 11.25
CA LEU A 305 -8.95 -3.09 12.55
C LEU A 305 -8.42 -2.19 13.66
N GLN A 306 -9.24 -1.95 14.67
CA GLN A 306 -8.85 -1.28 15.89
C GLN A 306 -8.85 -2.28 17.04
N VAL A 307 -7.72 -2.36 17.72
CA VAL A 307 -7.50 -3.25 18.87
C VAL A 307 -7.32 -2.38 20.11
N ARG A 308 -8.24 -2.50 21.07
CA ARG A 308 -8.06 -1.96 22.42
C ARG A 308 -7.75 -3.08 23.38
N TRP A 309 -6.89 -2.82 24.35
CA TRP A 309 -6.56 -3.81 25.38
C TRP A 309 -6.39 -3.19 26.75
N GLU A 310 -6.67 -3.99 27.76
CA GLU A 310 -6.50 -3.66 29.18
C GLU A 310 -6.10 -4.92 29.94
N ILE A 311 -5.12 -4.81 30.84
CA ILE A 311 -4.75 -5.89 31.75
C ILE A 311 -5.65 -5.87 32.98
N GLN A 312 -6.30 -6.99 33.28
CA GLN A 312 -7.18 -7.16 34.42
C GLN A 312 -6.75 -8.38 35.24
N GLY A 313 -5.88 -8.14 36.24
CA GLY A 313 -5.30 -9.21 37.04
C GLY A 313 -4.40 -10.11 36.19
N ASP A 314 -4.76 -11.39 36.08
CA ASP A 314 -4.08 -12.42 35.31
C ASP A 314 -4.65 -12.61 33.89
N GLN A 315 -5.56 -11.73 33.47
CA GLN A 315 -6.24 -11.77 32.16
C GLN A 315 -5.97 -10.50 31.36
N VAL A 316 -6.06 -10.59 30.04
CA VAL A 316 -6.17 -9.43 29.16
C VAL A 316 -7.58 -9.35 28.59
N GLN A 317 -8.19 -8.17 28.65
CA GLN A 317 -9.42 -7.86 27.95
C GLN A 317 -9.08 -7.17 26.62
N ILE A 318 -9.52 -7.75 25.50
CA ILE A 318 -9.29 -7.23 24.16
C ILE A 318 -10.62 -6.83 23.53
N THR A 319 -10.69 -5.63 22.96
CA THR A 319 -11.83 -5.16 22.16
C THR A 319 -11.38 -4.94 20.72
N LEU A 320 -11.94 -5.75 19.82
CA LEU A 320 -11.75 -5.62 18.38
C LEU A 320 -12.90 -4.80 17.80
N SER A 321 -12.58 -3.78 17.01
CA SER A 321 -13.57 -3.01 16.26
C SER A 321 -13.17 -2.97 14.79
N ALA A 322 -14.09 -3.35 13.90
CA ALA A 322 -13.87 -3.32 12.46
C ALA A 322 -15.19 -3.25 11.69
N ARG A 323 -15.14 -2.82 10.43
CA ARG A 323 -16.29 -2.92 9.52
C ARG A 323 -16.27 -4.29 8.84
N LEU A 324 -17.13 -5.20 9.31
CA LEU A 324 -17.25 -6.56 8.77
C LEU A 324 -18.41 -6.66 7.77
N ARG A 325 -18.16 -7.36 6.66
CA ARG A 325 -19.24 -7.80 5.76
C ARG A 325 -20.02 -8.95 6.39
N LYS A 326 -21.18 -9.27 5.81
CA LYS A 326 -21.93 -10.46 6.18
C LYS A 326 -21.04 -11.70 5.96
N ASP A 327 -21.04 -12.61 6.94
CA ASP A 327 -20.29 -13.87 6.91
C ASP A 327 -18.76 -13.70 6.84
N GLN A 328 -18.24 -12.58 7.35
CA GLN A 328 -16.82 -12.30 7.48
C GLN A 328 -16.38 -12.40 8.95
N TYR A 329 -15.17 -12.92 9.18
CA TYR A 329 -14.50 -12.89 10.47
C TYR A 329 -13.40 -11.83 10.51
N MET A 330 -13.04 -11.42 11.73
CA MET A 330 -11.76 -10.78 12.05
C MET A 330 -11.00 -11.65 13.04
N SER A 331 -9.68 -11.73 12.91
CA SER A 331 -8.82 -12.42 13.87
C SER A 331 -7.72 -11.52 14.38
N PHE A 332 -7.30 -11.78 15.62
CA PHE A 332 -6.18 -11.10 16.26
C PHE A 332 -5.50 -12.01 17.28
N GLY A 333 -4.17 -11.99 17.32
CA GLY A 333 -3.40 -12.71 18.33
C GLY A 333 -1.89 -12.64 18.14
N ILE A 334 -1.17 -13.51 18.84
CA ILE A 334 0.30 -13.53 18.88
C ILE A 334 0.85 -14.22 17.63
N SER A 335 1.84 -13.62 17.00
CA SER A 335 2.51 -14.16 15.82
C SER A 335 3.22 -15.50 16.13
N GLY A 336 3.26 -16.38 15.14
CA GLY A 336 4.00 -17.63 15.23
C GLY A 336 5.49 -17.44 15.43
N ALA A 337 6.03 -16.30 15.00
CA ALA A 337 7.43 -15.93 15.13
C ALA A 337 7.57 -14.46 15.55
N GLU A 338 8.63 -14.16 16.31
CA GLU A 338 8.98 -12.80 16.71
C GLU A 338 9.71 -12.06 15.57
N GLY A 339 9.47 -10.75 15.43
CA GLY A 339 10.08 -9.87 14.44
C GLY A 339 9.46 -9.92 13.04
N ARG A 340 8.38 -10.69 12.85
CA ARG A 340 7.67 -10.80 11.56
C ARG A 340 6.25 -11.38 11.73
N PRO A 341 5.30 -11.06 10.83
CA PRO A 341 4.02 -11.77 10.80
C PRO A 341 4.23 -13.22 10.33
N ALA A 342 3.85 -14.19 11.17
CA ALA A 342 3.93 -15.60 10.85
C ALA A 342 2.63 -16.30 11.27
N MET A 343 1.92 -16.85 10.29
CA MET A 343 0.66 -17.57 10.51
C MET A 343 0.90 -18.94 11.15
N VAL A 344 1.89 -19.69 10.68
CA VAL A 344 2.20 -21.02 11.24
C VAL A 344 2.78 -20.87 12.64
N GLY A 345 2.17 -21.56 13.59
CA GLY A 345 2.50 -21.54 15.02
C GLY A 345 1.91 -20.33 15.75
N ALA A 346 1.05 -19.53 15.11
CA ALA A 346 0.36 -18.44 15.79
C ALA A 346 -0.85 -18.93 16.58
N ASP A 347 -1.15 -18.16 17.62
CA ASP A 347 -2.27 -18.32 18.53
C ASP A 347 -3.15 -17.08 18.40
N VAL A 348 -4.37 -17.25 17.89
CA VAL A 348 -5.26 -16.15 17.55
C VAL A 348 -6.69 -16.42 18.01
N VAL A 349 -7.39 -15.35 18.36
CA VAL A 349 -8.84 -15.39 18.54
C VAL A 349 -9.51 -14.99 17.25
N VAL A 350 -10.44 -15.81 16.77
CA VAL A 350 -11.32 -15.52 15.64
C VAL A 350 -12.65 -14.99 16.18
N ALA A 351 -13.00 -13.76 15.80
CA ALA A 351 -14.22 -13.09 16.20
C ALA A 351 -15.10 -12.76 14.97
N TYR A 352 -16.41 -13.01 15.09
CA TYR A 352 -17.36 -12.73 14.02
C TYR A 352 -18.77 -12.48 14.57
N TRP A 353 -19.65 -11.97 13.70
CA TRP A 353 -21.07 -11.84 14.00
C TRP A 353 -21.84 -13.01 13.37
N ASP A 354 -22.45 -13.88 14.19
CA ASP A 354 -23.25 -14.99 13.69
C ASP A 354 -24.63 -14.47 13.26
N THR A 355 -24.85 -14.43 11.95
CA THR A 355 -26.05 -13.86 11.34
C THR A 355 -27.30 -14.73 11.53
N ARG A 356 -27.15 -16.01 11.92
CA ARG A 356 -28.28 -16.93 12.15
C ARG A 356 -28.96 -16.66 13.47
N VAL A 357 -28.16 -16.37 14.49
CA VAL A 357 -28.63 -16.10 15.86
C VAL A 357 -28.52 -14.63 16.24
N ASN A 358 -27.94 -13.81 15.35
CA ASN A 358 -27.69 -12.38 15.53
C ASN A 358 -26.92 -12.07 16.82
N GLN A 359 -25.83 -12.80 17.06
CA GLN A 359 -24.99 -12.66 18.26
C GLN A 359 -23.50 -12.70 17.90
N PRO A 360 -22.65 -11.99 18.67
CA PRO A 360 -21.20 -12.08 18.50
C PRO A 360 -20.70 -13.46 18.94
N ARG A 361 -19.67 -13.95 18.24
CA ARG A 361 -18.94 -15.17 18.56
C ARG A 361 -17.45 -14.87 18.60
N VAL A 362 -16.75 -15.51 19.53
CA VAL A 362 -15.30 -15.58 19.60
C VAL A 362 -14.92 -17.03 19.84
N SER A 363 -13.79 -17.45 19.31
CA SER A 363 -13.21 -18.76 19.61
C SER A 363 -11.71 -18.70 19.37
N ASP A 364 -10.97 -19.40 20.21
CA ASP A 364 -9.52 -19.49 20.17
C ASP A 364 -9.04 -20.51 19.13
N TYR A 365 -7.97 -20.17 18.42
CA TYR A 365 -7.45 -20.92 17.27
C TYR A 365 -5.93 -21.04 17.31
N TRP A 366 -5.47 -22.28 17.14
CA TRP A 366 -4.12 -22.59 16.73
C TRP A 366 -4.01 -22.77 15.22
N LEU A 367 -3.16 -21.94 14.63
CA LEU A 367 -2.76 -21.97 13.23
C LEU A 367 -1.55 -22.90 13.01
N SER A 368 -1.78 -24.19 12.72
CA SER A 368 -0.68 -25.12 12.45
C SER A 368 -0.17 -25.04 11.00
N HIS A 369 -1.05 -24.74 10.04
CA HIS A 369 -0.76 -24.68 8.60
C HIS A 369 -1.63 -23.63 7.90
N PRO A 370 -1.20 -23.05 6.76
CA PRO A 370 -2.00 -22.13 5.95
C PRO A 370 -3.05 -22.87 5.10
N ALA A 371 -3.90 -23.67 5.75
CA ALA A 371 -4.94 -24.49 5.14
C ALA A 371 -6.19 -24.55 6.04
N GLN A 372 -7.35 -24.87 5.48
CA GLN A 372 -8.57 -25.06 6.27
C GLN A 372 -8.40 -26.17 7.33
N CYS A 373 -9.13 -26.06 8.44
CA CYS A 373 -9.10 -27.09 9.48
C CYS A 373 -9.65 -28.43 9.00
N ASP A 374 -8.79 -29.44 8.89
CA ASP A 374 -9.19 -30.82 8.61
C ASP A 374 -9.66 -31.58 9.87
N GLY A 375 -9.38 -31.02 11.07
CA GLY A 375 -9.67 -31.63 12.37
C GLY A 375 -8.42 -32.02 13.17
N GLU A 376 -7.26 -32.02 12.54
CA GLU A 376 -5.95 -32.25 13.17
C GLU A 376 -4.93 -31.15 12.82
N ARG A 377 -5.01 -30.56 11.62
CA ARG A 377 -4.10 -29.57 11.05
C ARG A 377 -4.86 -28.48 10.29
N GLY A 378 -4.17 -27.37 10.03
CA GLY A 378 -4.73 -26.17 9.41
C GLY A 378 -4.99 -25.04 10.42
N VAL A 379 -5.94 -24.18 10.07
CA VAL A 379 -6.49 -23.09 10.90
C VAL A 379 -7.65 -23.62 11.72
N CYS A 380 -7.37 -24.20 12.88
CA CYS A 380 -8.36 -24.93 13.66
C CYS A 380 -8.76 -24.18 14.94
N PRO A 381 -10.05 -24.20 15.31
CA PRO A 381 -10.45 -23.91 16.69
C PRO A 381 -9.79 -24.92 17.63
N ASP A 382 -9.34 -24.47 18.81
CA ASP A 382 -8.60 -25.31 19.75
C ASP A 382 -9.41 -26.50 20.26
N LEU A 383 -10.72 -26.30 20.45
CA LEU A 383 -11.67 -27.36 20.79
C LEU A 383 -11.68 -28.50 19.76
N ARG A 384 -11.43 -28.22 18.48
CA ARG A 384 -11.35 -29.28 17.45
C ARG A 384 -10.09 -30.13 17.58
N LEU A 385 -9.03 -29.57 18.16
CA LEU A 385 -7.76 -30.23 18.43
C LEU A 385 -7.69 -30.82 19.85
N GLY A 386 -8.82 -30.87 20.57
CA GLY A 386 -8.89 -31.33 21.96
C GLY A 386 -8.19 -30.42 22.97
N GLY A 387 -7.99 -29.13 22.64
CA GLY A 387 -7.53 -28.09 23.57
C GLY A 387 -8.70 -27.39 24.25
N THR A 388 -8.42 -26.36 25.03
CA THR A 388 -9.43 -25.50 25.64
C THR A 388 -9.68 -24.23 24.81
N ASP A 389 -10.90 -23.67 24.88
CA ASP A 389 -11.18 -22.36 24.27
C ASP A 389 -10.88 -21.28 25.31
N ASP A 390 -9.77 -20.57 25.14
CA ASP A 390 -9.32 -19.56 26.08
C ASP A 390 -9.93 -18.17 25.85
N ALA A 391 -10.73 -18.02 24.79
CA ALA A 391 -11.43 -16.78 24.49
C ALA A 391 -12.82 -16.74 25.13
N GLN A 392 -12.97 -15.93 26.18
CA GLN A 392 -14.27 -15.69 26.80
C GLN A 392 -14.92 -14.41 26.24
N LEU A 393 -16.06 -14.54 25.56
CA LEU A 393 -16.86 -13.39 25.13
C LEU A 393 -17.32 -12.56 26.34
N VAL A 394 -17.09 -11.25 26.27
CA VAL A 394 -17.60 -10.27 27.26
C VAL A 394 -18.81 -9.54 26.70
N SER A 395 -18.67 -8.98 25.50
CA SER A 395 -19.74 -8.23 24.84
C SER A 395 -19.53 -8.15 23.33
N GLY A 396 -20.57 -7.80 22.59
CA GLY A 396 -20.43 -7.39 21.21
C GLY A 396 -21.61 -6.55 20.74
N ASN A 397 -21.35 -5.64 19.82
CA ASN A 397 -22.32 -4.68 19.31
C ASN A 397 -22.03 -4.39 17.83
N GLN A 398 -23.09 -4.13 17.06
CA GLN A 398 -22.98 -3.55 15.73
C GLN A 398 -23.64 -2.18 15.69
N LYS A 399 -22.85 -1.13 15.42
CA LYS A 399 -23.34 0.25 15.31
C LYS A 399 -22.70 0.93 14.10
N ASN A 400 -23.53 1.56 13.26
CA ASN A 400 -23.08 2.30 12.07
C ASN A 400 -22.17 1.48 11.12
N GLY A 401 -22.44 0.18 10.96
CA GLY A 401 -21.65 -0.73 10.13
C GLY A 401 -20.30 -1.15 10.75
N ILE A 402 -20.01 -0.75 11.99
CA ILE A 402 -18.85 -1.22 12.76
C ILE A 402 -19.32 -2.33 13.68
N THR A 403 -18.65 -3.47 13.60
CA THR A 403 -18.77 -4.58 14.55
C THR A 403 -17.69 -4.42 15.60
N THR A 404 -18.10 -4.29 16.86
CA THR A 404 -17.21 -4.24 18.03
C THR A 404 -17.46 -5.48 18.87
N ILE A 405 -16.42 -6.27 19.13
CA ILE A 405 -16.49 -7.49 19.95
C ILE A 405 -15.39 -7.41 21.00
N THR A 406 -15.77 -7.60 22.26
CA THR A 406 -14.87 -7.64 23.41
C THR A 406 -14.82 -9.05 23.97
N TYR A 407 -13.62 -9.56 24.18
CA TYR A 407 -13.36 -10.83 24.84
C TYR A 407 -12.24 -10.70 25.86
N ARG A 408 -12.11 -11.72 26.72
CA ARG A 408 -11.00 -11.86 27.68
C ARG A 408 -10.30 -13.18 27.42
N ARG A 409 -8.99 -13.19 27.64
CA ARG A 409 -8.20 -14.43 27.68
C ARG A 409 -7.07 -14.35 28.72
N PRO A 410 -6.56 -15.48 29.22
CA PRO A 410 -5.47 -15.51 30.20
C PRO A 410 -4.18 -14.94 29.63
N LEU A 411 -3.36 -14.36 30.50
CA LEU A 411 -1.99 -13.97 30.15
C LEU A 411 -1.07 -15.17 29.98
N ALA A 412 -1.20 -16.16 30.86
CA ALA A 412 -0.42 -17.38 30.81
C ALA A 412 -0.95 -18.33 29.73
N ALA A 413 -0.05 -18.93 28.96
CA ALA A 413 -0.38 -20.05 28.09
C ALA A 413 -0.84 -21.23 28.95
N LYS A 414 -2.08 -21.69 28.78
CA LYS A 414 -2.57 -22.89 29.49
C LYS A 414 -1.97 -24.15 28.87
N GLU A 415 -1.78 -24.13 27.56
CA GLU A 415 -1.34 -25.25 26.75
C GLU A 415 -0.12 -24.81 25.94
N ALA A 416 1.08 -25.01 26.49
CA ALA A 416 2.35 -24.48 25.96
C ALA A 416 2.69 -24.83 24.49
N VAL A 417 1.93 -25.73 23.86
CA VAL A 417 2.09 -26.11 22.45
C VAL A 417 1.13 -25.32 21.55
N LYS A 418 -0.07 -24.99 22.04
CA LYS A 418 -1.14 -24.31 21.29
C LYS A 418 -1.19 -22.82 21.59
N ASP A 419 -1.01 -22.50 22.87
CA ASP A 419 -1.15 -21.17 23.39
C ASP A 419 0.20 -20.46 23.49
N LYS A 420 0.17 -19.16 23.26
CA LYS A 420 1.29 -18.25 23.48
C LYS A 420 1.01 -17.35 24.67
N GLU A 421 2.03 -17.21 25.51
CA GLU A 421 1.98 -16.31 26.65
C GLU A 421 1.93 -14.83 26.20
N ILE A 422 1.05 -14.06 26.84
CA ILE A 422 0.94 -12.62 26.63
C ILE A 422 1.82 -11.91 27.65
N LEU A 423 3.00 -11.49 27.20
CA LEU A 423 4.01 -10.80 27.99
C LEU A 423 3.64 -9.32 28.15
N THR A 424 3.66 -8.86 29.40
CA THR A 424 3.48 -7.45 29.78
C THR A 424 4.79 -6.73 30.04
N SER A 425 5.92 -7.44 29.99
CA SER A 425 7.26 -6.90 30.28
C SER A 425 8.01 -6.42 29.03
N ARG A 426 7.52 -6.77 27.83
CA ARG A 426 8.13 -6.41 26.54
C ARG A 426 7.09 -6.41 25.42
N SER A 427 7.42 -5.76 24.31
CA SER A 427 6.65 -5.87 23.08
C SER A 427 6.73 -7.28 22.47
N GLN A 428 5.64 -7.71 21.84
CA GLN A 428 5.54 -8.96 21.09
C GLN A 428 4.95 -8.74 19.70
N SER A 429 5.36 -9.58 18.76
CA SER A 429 4.82 -9.58 17.40
C SER A 429 3.38 -10.11 17.40
N VAL A 430 2.45 -9.34 16.84
CA VAL A 430 1.05 -9.73 16.69
C VAL A 430 0.65 -9.85 15.22
N ILE A 431 -0.37 -10.66 14.96
CA ILE A 431 -0.98 -10.82 13.65
C ILE A 431 -2.50 -10.62 13.72
N ALA A 432 -3.05 -10.11 12.63
CA ALA A 432 -4.48 -9.95 12.41
C ALA A 432 -4.85 -10.26 10.97
N ALA A 433 -6.10 -10.68 10.76
CA ALA A 433 -6.65 -10.91 9.43
C ALA A 433 -8.18 -10.70 9.36
N PHE A 434 -8.70 -10.48 8.14
CA PHE A 434 -10.12 -10.60 7.80
C PHE A 434 -10.31 -11.69 6.76
N GLY A 435 -11.36 -12.50 6.88
CA GLY A 435 -11.65 -13.52 5.87
C GLY A 435 -13.10 -13.96 5.88
N PRO A 436 -13.56 -14.66 4.84
CA PRO A 436 -14.88 -15.25 4.82
C PRO A 436 -14.97 -16.41 5.84
N LEU A 437 -16.17 -16.67 6.32
CA LEU A 437 -16.48 -17.88 7.08
C LEU A 437 -16.88 -19.02 6.12
N ASN A 438 -16.54 -20.25 6.48
CA ASN A 438 -17.02 -21.44 5.76
C ASN A 438 -18.45 -21.82 6.20
N SER A 439 -19.02 -22.88 5.63
CA SER A 439 -20.37 -23.36 5.96
C SER A 439 -20.55 -23.81 7.42
N ARG A 440 -19.45 -24.06 8.14
CA ARG A 440 -19.41 -24.40 9.58
C ARG A 440 -19.21 -23.17 10.48
N TYR A 441 -19.13 -21.97 9.92
CA TYR A 441 -18.78 -20.74 10.65
C TYR A 441 -17.37 -20.79 11.26
N GLU A 442 -16.44 -21.44 10.56
CA GLU A 442 -15.02 -21.42 10.86
C GLU A 442 -14.28 -20.53 9.87
N ALA A 443 -13.08 -20.06 10.25
CA ALA A 443 -12.25 -19.22 9.41
C ALA A 443 -11.88 -19.92 8.08
N ASN A 444 -12.13 -19.24 6.96
CA ASN A 444 -11.70 -19.66 5.62
C ASN A 444 -10.59 -18.74 5.08
N ALA A 445 -10.01 -19.08 3.93
CA ALA A 445 -8.91 -18.35 3.32
C ALA A 445 -9.23 -16.86 3.13
N HIS A 446 -8.41 -16.02 3.74
CA HIS A 446 -8.43 -14.57 3.60
C HIS A 446 -7.63 -14.11 2.36
N SER A 447 -7.97 -12.94 1.81
CA SER A 447 -7.15 -12.31 0.77
C SER A 447 -5.79 -11.91 1.33
N PHE A 448 -4.79 -11.86 0.48
CA PHE A 448 -3.44 -11.38 0.81
C PHE A 448 -3.43 -9.93 1.33
N MET A 449 -4.41 -9.11 0.94
CA MET A 449 -4.55 -7.71 1.37
C MET A 449 -5.32 -7.55 2.69
N ASP A 450 -5.91 -8.64 3.19
CA ASP A 450 -6.71 -8.65 4.42
C ASP A 450 -5.93 -9.20 5.62
N THR A 451 -4.59 -9.22 5.56
CA THR A 451 -3.73 -9.74 6.63
C THR A 451 -2.61 -8.79 7.00
N THR A 452 -2.00 -9.04 8.16
CA THR A 452 -0.88 -8.22 8.65
C THR A 452 0.38 -8.52 7.84
N ARG A 453 0.95 -7.48 7.21
CA ARG A 453 2.04 -7.60 6.22
C ARG A 453 3.42 -7.28 6.77
N ASN A 454 3.45 -6.31 7.69
CA ASN A 454 4.65 -5.85 8.36
C ASN A 454 4.63 -6.33 9.81
N ASP A 455 5.78 -6.39 10.46
CA ASP A 455 5.83 -6.70 11.88
C ASP A 455 5.08 -5.64 12.68
N VAL A 456 4.06 -6.06 13.43
CA VAL A 456 3.30 -5.19 14.33
C VAL A 456 3.67 -5.60 15.73
N GLN A 457 4.44 -4.74 16.39
CA GLN A 457 4.87 -4.93 17.77
C GLN A 457 3.83 -4.36 18.72
N MET A 458 3.42 -5.13 19.73
CA MET A 458 2.41 -4.74 20.71
C MET A 458 2.96 -4.92 22.12
N ASP A 459 2.97 -3.84 22.89
CA ASP A 459 3.33 -3.86 24.31
C ASP A 459 2.05 -3.94 25.15
N PHE A 460 1.73 -5.15 25.62
CA PHE A 460 0.51 -5.37 26.39
C PHE A 460 0.57 -4.73 27.79
N GLY A 461 1.76 -4.42 28.31
CA GLY A 461 1.97 -3.76 29.60
C GLY A 461 2.00 -2.24 29.54
N ALA A 462 1.98 -1.64 28.34
CA ALA A 462 1.97 -0.20 28.16
C ALA A 462 0.78 0.45 28.88
N GLN A 463 0.95 1.70 29.32
CA GLN A 463 -0.11 2.54 29.86
C GLN A 463 -0.29 3.78 28.97
N ASN A 464 -1.51 3.99 28.47
CA ASN A 464 -1.90 5.10 27.60
C ASN A 464 -1.27 5.07 26.19
N ASP A 465 -1.02 3.89 25.61
CA ASP A 465 -0.74 3.77 24.18
C ASP A 465 -2.03 4.10 23.40
N ASN A 466 -2.24 5.38 23.07
CA ASN A 466 -3.45 5.88 22.41
C ASN A 466 -3.19 6.22 20.94
N SER A 467 -2.64 5.27 20.18
CA SER A 467 -2.35 5.47 18.75
C SER A 467 -3.58 5.44 17.83
N CYS A 468 -4.79 5.33 18.40
CA CYS A 468 -6.03 5.30 17.66
C CYS A 468 -6.58 6.68 17.35
N SER A 469 -6.75 6.96 16.06
CA SER A 469 -7.33 8.19 15.52
C SER A 469 -8.78 8.01 15.04
N GLY A 470 -9.23 6.76 14.89
CA GLY A 470 -10.54 6.40 14.37
C GLY A 470 -10.41 5.28 13.33
N LEU A 471 -11.41 4.39 13.27
CA LEU A 471 -11.50 3.39 12.21
C LEU A 471 -11.63 4.08 10.86
N ALA A 472 -10.95 3.54 9.84
CA ALA A 472 -11.10 4.03 8.47
C ALA A 472 -12.58 4.17 8.10
N GLU A 473 -12.94 5.31 7.51
CA GLU A 473 -14.27 5.49 6.96
C GLU A 473 -14.51 4.41 5.90
N ALA A 474 -15.71 3.83 5.85
CA ALA A 474 -16.07 3.07 4.67
C ALA A 474 -16.04 4.07 3.53
N ALA A 475 -15.29 3.74 2.48
CA ALA A 475 -15.52 4.39 1.19
C ALA A 475 -17.04 4.43 0.98
N ALA A 476 -17.58 5.62 0.72
CA ALA A 476 -18.97 5.76 0.36
C ALA A 476 -19.30 4.69 -0.69
N PRO A 477 -20.46 4.00 -0.61
CA PRO A 477 -20.82 3.01 -1.61
C PRO A 477 -20.67 3.69 -2.97
N GLY A 478 -19.70 3.20 -3.74
CA GLY A 478 -19.40 3.74 -5.05
C GLY A 478 -20.65 3.71 -5.92
N PRO A 479 -20.67 4.51 -6.99
CA PRO A 479 -21.77 4.46 -7.92
C PRO A 479 -22.04 3.04 -8.42
N ALA A 480 -23.32 2.70 -8.66
CA ALA A 480 -23.68 1.39 -9.18
C ALA A 480 -23.02 1.12 -10.54
N ALA A 481 -22.65 -0.13 -10.78
CA ALA A 481 -22.13 -0.60 -12.05
C ALA A 481 -23.10 -0.27 -13.19
N TRP A 482 -22.55 0.03 -14.37
CA TRP A 482 -23.38 0.11 -15.56
C TRP A 482 -23.94 -1.27 -15.93
N PRO A 483 -25.06 -1.35 -16.66
CA PRO A 483 -25.57 -2.62 -17.16
C PRO A 483 -24.53 -3.36 -18.02
N ALA A 484 -24.42 -4.67 -17.83
CA ALA A 484 -23.60 -5.51 -18.71
C ALA A 484 -24.04 -5.32 -20.17
N ARG A 485 -23.06 -5.13 -21.06
CA ARG A 485 -23.31 -4.98 -22.48
C ARG A 485 -23.42 -6.35 -23.14
N VAL A 486 -24.28 -6.46 -24.13
CA VAL A 486 -24.53 -7.71 -24.86
C VAL A 486 -24.24 -7.47 -26.33
N LEU A 487 -23.51 -8.39 -26.94
CA LEU A 487 -23.18 -8.34 -28.36
C LEU A 487 -23.56 -9.66 -29.02
N ALA A 488 -24.52 -9.60 -29.94
CA ALA A 488 -25.04 -10.76 -30.65
C ALA A 488 -25.23 -10.48 -32.15
N GLY A 489 -25.11 -11.51 -32.97
CA GLY A 489 -25.34 -11.44 -34.42
C GLY A 489 -24.20 -10.79 -35.24
N ALA A 490 -23.09 -10.40 -34.61
CA ALA A 490 -21.92 -9.87 -35.32
C ALA A 490 -20.95 -11.00 -35.70
N GLY A 491 -20.74 -11.23 -36.99
CA GLY A 491 -19.72 -12.17 -37.49
C GLY A 491 -18.29 -11.62 -37.42
N ARG A 492 -18.15 -10.29 -37.31
CA ARG A 492 -16.85 -9.62 -37.23
C ARG A 492 -16.77 -8.72 -36.01
N LEU A 493 -15.77 -8.95 -35.18
CA LEU A 493 -15.60 -8.36 -33.86
C LEU A 493 -14.25 -7.64 -33.82
N ARG A 494 -14.21 -6.39 -33.40
CA ARG A 494 -12.96 -5.63 -33.24
C ARG A 494 -12.63 -5.54 -31.76
N ALA A 495 -11.48 -6.08 -31.37
CA ALA A 495 -10.98 -6.10 -30.01
C ALA A 495 -9.86 -5.07 -29.85
N ARG A 496 -10.09 -4.08 -28.98
CA ARG A 496 -9.16 -3.00 -28.61
C ARG A 496 -9.00 -2.96 -27.10
N LEU A 497 -7.97 -2.28 -26.62
CA LEU A 497 -7.84 -1.99 -25.20
C LEU A 497 -8.53 -0.66 -24.86
N GLY A 498 -8.78 -0.45 -23.59
CA GLY A 498 -9.30 0.79 -23.05
C GLY A 498 -9.40 0.70 -21.54
N PRO A 499 -9.83 1.77 -20.85
CA PRO A 499 -9.74 1.80 -19.41
C PRO A 499 -10.87 0.96 -18.81
N ALA A 500 -10.62 0.37 -17.65
CA ALA A 500 -11.54 -0.53 -16.97
C ALA A 500 -12.81 0.15 -16.42
N ALA A 501 -12.86 1.47 -16.48
CA ALA A 501 -13.93 2.32 -15.98
C ALA A 501 -14.24 2.17 -14.48
N GLY A 502 -13.17 2.03 -13.69
CA GLY A 502 -13.14 2.17 -12.23
C GLY A 502 -14.35 1.60 -11.48
N ALA A 503 -14.99 2.46 -10.69
CA ALA A 503 -16.08 2.09 -9.78
C ALA A 503 -17.37 1.62 -10.47
N ARG A 504 -17.55 1.81 -11.79
CA ARG A 504 -18.77 1.42 -12.52
C ARG A 504 -18.56 0.33 -13.58
N GLY A 505 -17.31 0.00 -13.92
CA GLY A 505 -16.96 -0.84 -15.05
C GLY A 505 -16.60 -2.28 -14.69
N TYR A 506 -15.38 -2.69 -15.05
CA TYR A 506 -14.93 -4.08 -15.03
C TYR A 506 -15.11 -4.76 -13.67
N THR A 507 -14.56 -4.19 -12.61
CA THR A 507 -14.53 -4.84 -11.29
C THR A 507 -15.92 -5.13 -10.72
N PRO A 508 -16.86 -4.16 -10.66
CA PRO A 508 -18.18 -4.45 -10.13
C PRO A 508 -19.06 -5.29 -11.08
N LEU A 509 -18.75 -5.32 -12.39
CA LEU A 509 -19.44 -6.20 -13.36
C LEU A 509 -19.00 -7.66 -13.25
N THR A 510 -17.70 -7.87 -13.07
CA THR A 510 -17.10 -9.20 -13.15
C THR A 510 -16.89 -9.87 -11.79
N GLY A 511 -16.75 -9.06 -10.74
CA GLY A 511 -16.26 -9.51 -9.44
C GLY A 511 -14.75 -9.78 -9.40
N HIS A 512 -14.05 -9.64 -10.54
CA HIS A 512 -12.60 -9.79 -10.64
C HIS A 512 -11.91 -8.43 -10.55
N PRO A 513 -10.71 -8.36 -9.95
CA PRO A 513 -9.93 -7.13 -9.97
C PRO A 513 -9.54 -6.79 -11.42
N SER A 514 -9.34 -5.51 -11.73
CA SER A 514 -8.97 -5.04 -13.07
C SER A 514 -7.62 -4.33 -13.11
N TRP A 515 -6.79 -4.55 -14.13
CA TRP A 515 -5.50 -3.86 -14.31
C TRP A 515 -5.62 -2.35 -14.60
N GLY A 516 -6.83 -1.79 -14.58
CA GLY A 516 -7.12 -0.43 -15.04
C GLY A 516 -7.29 -0.34 -16.56
N ILE A 517 -7.02 -1.42 -17.29
CA ILE A 517 -7.40 -1.61 -18.70
C ILE A 517 -8.22 -2.90 -18.87
N ALA A 518 -9.05 -2.94 -19.90
CA ALA A 518 -9.89 -4.07 -20.28
C ALA A 518 -10.12 -4.12 -21.79
N TRP A 519 -10.63 -5.24 -22.28
CA TRP A 519 -11.01 -5.43 -23.68
C TRP A 519 -12.30 -4.68 -24.01
N TYR A 520 -12.22 -3.86 -25.06
CA TYR A 520 -13.34 -3.23 -25.73
C TYR A 520 -13.64 -4.00 -27.02
N ILE A 521 -14.82 -4.58 -27.12
CA ILE A 521 -15.26 -5.34 -28.30
C ILE A 521 -16.33 -4.54 -29.02
N ASN A 522 -16.04 -4.14 -30.27
CA ASN A 522 -16.85 -3.18 -31.03
C ASN A 522 -17.18 -1.92 -30.20
N ASP A 523 -16.14 -1.39 -29.52
CA ASP A 523 -16.20 -0.18 -28.69
C ASP A 523 -17.14 -0.28 -27.46
N LEU A 524 -17.54 -1.50 -27.06
CA LEU A 524 -18.22 -1.77 -25.81
C LEU A 524 -17.22 -2.31 -24.78
N LEU A 525 -17.26 -1.80 -23.55
CA LEU A 525 -16.47 -2.33 -22.43
C LEU A 525 -16.96 -3.73 -22.07
N ILE A 526 -16.08 -4.72 -22.21
CA ILE A 526 -16.28 -6.13 -21.86
C ILE A 526 -17.70 -6.71 -22.09
N PRO A 527 -18.27 -6.65 -23.32
CA PRO A 527 -19.60 -7.17 -23.56
C PRO A 527 -19.64 -8.70 -23.45
N GLU A 528 -20.77 -9.23 -22.99
CA GLU A 528 -21.10 -10.64 -23.13
C GLU A 528 -21.40 -10.94 -24.61
N ILE A 529 -20.55 -11.74 -25.25
CA ILE A 529 -20.63 -12.05 -26.68
C ILE A 529 -21.45 -13.33 -26.86
N TYR A 530 -22.43 -13.31 -27.75
CA TYR A 530 -23.21 -14.50 -28.11
C TYR A 530 -22.79 -15.02 -29.49
N VAL A 531 -22.36 -16.28 -29.52
CA VAL A 531 -21.95 -16.99 -30.73
C VAL A 531 -22.74 -18.27 -30.89
N GLU A 532 -22.83 -18.77 -32.12
CA GLU A 532 -23.55 -20.00 -32.46
C GLU A 532 -22.57 -21.11 -32.88
N ARG A 533 -22.84 -22.34 -32.44
CA ARG A 533 -22.13 -23.54 -32.88
C ARG A 533 -22.19 -23.71 -34.40
N GLY A 534 -21.09 -24.11 -35.01
CA GLY A 534 -20.93 -24.31 -36.45
C GLY A 534 -20.66 -23.03 -37.26
N LYS A 535 -20.69 -21.85 -36.65
CA LYS A 535 -20.38 -20.58 -37.34
C LYS A 535 -18.93 -20.14 -37.11
N THR A 536 -18.39 -19.42 -38.09
CA THR A 536 -17.06 -18.79 -38.01
C THR A 536 -17.19 -17.31 -37.69
N TYR A 537 -16.42 -16.86 -36.70
CA TYR A 537 -16.33 -15.47 -36.26
C TYR A 537 -14.91 -14.95 -36.47
N THR A 538 -14.78 -13.70 -36.88
CA THR A 538 -13.50 -13.05 -37.12
C THR A 538 -13.26 -11.96 -36.09
N PHE A 539 -12.21 -12.09 -35.30
CA PHE A 539 -11.72 -11.06 -34.38
C PHE A 539 -10.57 -10.28 -35.04
N LEU A 540 -10.73 -8.96 -35.10
CA LEU A 540 -9.65 -8.02 -35.42
C LEU A 540 -9.05 -7.54 -34.11
N VAL A 541 -7.84 -7.99 -33.81
CA VAL A 541 -7.19 -7.79 -32.51
C VAL A 541 -6.15 -6.69 -32.60
N GLU A 542 -6.32 -5.66 -31.77
CA GLU A 542 -5.45 -4.49 -31.67
C GLU A 542 -4.86 -4.36 -30.25
N GLY A 543 -4.24 -5.43 -29.74
CA GLY A 543 -3.72 -5.53 -28.37
C GLY A 543 -2.23 -5.21 -28.19
N GLY A 544 -1.52 -4.91 -29.28
CA GLY A 544 -0.09 -4.62 -29.31
C GLY A 544 0.81 -5.83 -29.60
N ASP A 545 1.93 -5.55 -30.27
CA ASP A 545 2.86 -6.50 -30.86
C ASP A 545 4.30 -6.40 -30.30
N ASP A 546 4.57 -5.39 -29.47
CA ASP A 546 5.88 -5.19 -28.83
C ASP A 546 6.07 -6.04 -27.57
N ARG A 547 6.67 -7.23 -27.73
CA ARG A 547 6.98 -8.15 -26.62
C ARG A 547 7.96 -7.58 -25.59
N THR A 548 8.71 -6.53 -25.93
CA THR A 548 9.68 -5.90 -25.01
C THR A 548 9.04 -4.91 -24.05
N ASN A 549 7.79 -4.51 -24.34
CA ASN A 549 6.99 -3.65 -23.48
C ASN A 549 5.73 -4.39 -22.99
N PRO A 550 5.84 -5.13 -21.86
CA PRO A 550 4.70 -5.87 -21.31
C PRO A 550 3.44 -5.01 -21.09
N ALA A 551 3.58 -3.74 -20.72
CA ALA A 551 2.44 -2.85 -20.50
C ALA A 551 1.61 -2.59 -21.78
N LYS A 552 2.19 -2.80 -22.96
CA LYS A 552 1.54 -2.64 -24.26
C LYS A 552 1.44 -3.93 -25.08
N PHE A 553 1.66 -5.09 -24.46
CA PHE A 553 1.61 -6.38 -25.14
C PHE A 553 0.49 -7.26 -24.58
N HIS A 554 -0.68 -7.21 -25.22
CA HIS A 554 -1.89 -7.92 -24.78
C HIS A 554 -2.51 -8.78 -25.88
N PRO A 555 -1.92 -9.95 -26.19
CA PRO A 555 -2.48 -10.83 -27.21
C PRO A 555 -3.82 -11.41 -26.78
N PHE A 556 -4.76 -11.53 -27.72
CA PHE A 556 -6.12 -12.00 -27.45
C PHE A 556 -6.23 -13.52 -27.63
N TYR A 557 -6.99 -14.19 -26.76
CA TYR A 557 -7.30 -15.61 -26.93
C TYR A 557 -8.64 -15.99 -26.29
N ILE A 558 -9.15 -17.17 -26.65
CA ILE A 558 -10.43 -17.70 -26.15
C ILE A 558 -10.18 -19.01 -25.40
N SER A 559 -10.71 -19.13 -24.19
CA SER A 559 -10.54 -20.30 -23.33
C SER A 559 -11.74 -20.55 -22.41
N ASP A 560 -11.69 -21.61 -21.61
CA ASP A 560 -12.62 -21.88 -20.52
C ASP A 560 -12.25 -21.20 -19.18
N SER A 561 -11.14 -20.44 -19.13
CA SER A 561 -10.71 -19.73 -17.93
C SER A 561 -11.27 -18.30 -17.86
N SER A 562 -11.96 -17.99 -16.76
CA SER A 562 -12.46 -16.63 -16.50
C SER A 562 -11.35 -15.63 -16.18
N GLU A 563 -10.15 -16.07 -15.81
CA GLU A 563 -9.07 -15.20 -15.35
C GLU A 563 -8.06 -14.83 -16.44
N GLY A 564 -7.84 -15.65 -17.47
CA GLY A 564 -6.85 -15.30 -18.51
C GLY A 564 -5.39 -15.64 -18.16
N GLY A 565 -4.45 -14.90 -18.76
CA GLY A 565 -3.00 -14.96 -18.53
C GLY A 565 -2.35 -16.33 -18.72
N PHE A 566 -2.70 -17.03 -19.80
CA PHE A 566 -2.16 -18.36 -20.10
C PHE A 566 -0.62 -18.40 -20.15
N GLY A 567 0.01 -17.38 -20.73
CA GLY A 567 1.47 -17.31 -20.93
C GLY A 567 2.30 -17.16 -19.66
N GLN A 568 1.70 -16.73 -18.55
CA GLN A 568 2.37 -16.60 -17.26
C GLN A 568 2.12 -17.80 -16.31
N LYS A 569 1.24 -18.73 -16.70
CA LYS A 569 0.92 -19.93 -15.90
C LYS A 569 2.02 -20.99 -16.06
N LYS A 570 2.18 -21.81 -15.01
CA LYS A 570 3.02 -23.01 -15.06
C LYS A 570 2.37 -24.06 -15.96
N GLU A 571 3.17 -24.96 -16.52
CA GLU A 571 2.70 -26.01 -17.43
C GLU A 571 1.54 -26.86 -16.85
N GLU A 572 1.61 -27.19 -15.56
CA GLU A 572 0.55 -27.92 -14.85
C GLU A 572 -0.79 -27.17 -14.85
N ASP A 573 -0.76 -25.85 -14.73
CA ASP A 573 -1.96 -25.01 -14.72
C ASP A 573 -2.45 -24.70 -16.14
N GLN A 574 -1.52 -24.60 -17.10
CA GLN A 574 -1.87 -24.53 -18.52
C GLN A 574 -2.62 -25.78 -18.98
N ARG A 575 -2.21 -26.97 -18.52
CA ARG A 575 -2.88 -28.25 -18.83
C ARG A 575 -4.30 -28.37 -18.27
N LYS A 576 -4.65 -27.58 -17.24
CA LYS A 576 -6.01 -27.55 -16.68
C LYS A 576 -6.97 -26.66 -17.47
N GLN A 577 -6.44 -25.85 -18.39
CA GLN A 577 -7.19 -24.88 -19.16
C GLN A 577 -7.29 -25.30 -20.63
N ARG A 578 -8.49 -25.25 -21.19
CA ARG A 578 -8.72 -25.55 -22.61
C ARG A 578 -8.73 -24.26 -23.41
N VAL A 579 -7.89 -24.20 -24.44
CA VAL A 579 -7.85 -23.09 -25.38
C VAL A 579 -8.66 -23.44 -26.64
N PHE A 580 -9.49 -22.51 -27.09
CA PHE A 580 -10.37 -22.67 -28.26
C PHE A 580 -9.91 -21.83 -29.46
N ALA A 581 -9.19 -20.72 -29.22
CA ALA A 581 -8.62 -19.88 -30.27
C ALA A 581 -7.50 -18.99 -29.70
N GLY A 582 -6.57 -18.54 -30.56
CA GLY A 582 -5.60 -17.50 -30.23
C GLY A 582 -4.26 -17.97 -29.63
N VAL A 583 -4.05 -19.28 -29.50
CA VAL A 583 -2.78 -19.88 -29.05
C VAL A 583 -2.39 -21.02 -29.99
N ALA A 584 -1.11 -21.09 -30.34
CA ALA A 584 -0.49 -22.22 -31.05
C ALA A 584 0.71 -22.73 -30.23
N TYR A 585 1.23 -23.88 -30.63
CA TYR A 585 2.38 -24.52 -29.98
C TYR A 585 3.53 -24.63 -31.00
N ASP A 586 4.76 -24.39 -30.55
CA ASP A 586 5.94 -24.64 -31.37
C ASP A 586 6.31 -26.14 -31.38
N ASN A 587 7.41 -26.49 -32.05
CA ASN A 587 7.85 -27.88 -32.22
C ASN A 587 8.29 -28.51 -30.90
N GLU A 588 8.68 -27.67 -29.94
CA GLU A 588 9.11 -28.04 -28.60
C GLU A 588 7.93 -28.09 -27.61
N GLY A 589 6.72 -27.75 -28.05
CA GLY A 589 5.50 -27.78 -27.26
C GLY A 589 5.27 -26.55 -26.38
N TYR A 590 6.01 -25.45 -26.60
CA TYR A 590 5.77 -24.20 -25.90
C TYR A 590 4.62 -23.42 -26.55
N PRO A 591 3.65 -22.95 -25.74
CA PRO A 591 2.56 -22.15 -26.25
C PRO A 591 3.01 -20.73 -26.61
N TYR A 592 2.51 -20.21 -27.72
CA TYR A 592 2.65 -18.81 -28.12
C TYR A 592 1.33 -18.24 -28.66
N PRO A 593 1.08 -16.94 -28.47
CA PRO A 593 -0.16 -16.32 -28.93
C PRO A 593 -0.12 -16.07 -30.45
N THR A 594 -1.25 -16.30 -31.13
CA THR A 594 -1.38 -16.11 -32.58
C THR A 594 -2.10 -14.82 -32.97
N ALA A 595 -2.88 -14.23 -32.06
CA ALA A 595 -3.59 -12.97 -32.29
C ALA A 595 -2.82 -11.77 -31.71
N VAL A 596 -1.71 -11.42 -32.37
CA VAL A 596 -0.80 -10.34 -32.00
C VAL A 596 -0.81 -9.29 -33.10
N GLY A 597 -1.45 -8.13 -32.86
CA GLY A 597 -1.61 -7.07 -33.85
C GLY A 597 -1.23 -5.71 -33.29
N ARG A 598 -1.36 -4.65 -34.09
CA ARG A 598 -1.03 -3.26 -33.69
C ARG A 598 -1.67 -2.87 -32.36
N TYR A 599 -1.09 -1.91 -31.65
CA TYR A 599 -1.65 -1.41 -30.40
C TYR A 599 -2.70 -0.31 -30.66
N CYS A 600 -3.95 -0.52 -30.21
CA CYS A 600 -4.94 0.54 -30.12
C CYS A 600 -5.61 0.53 -28.74
N GLU A 601 -5.67 1.70 -28.11
CA GLU A 601 -6.22 1.88 -26.77
C GLU A 601 -7.15 3.10 -26.73
N TRP A 602 -8.31 2.94 -26.10
CA TRP A 602 -9.09 4.07 -25.63
C TRP A 602 -8.40 4.67 -24.40
N THR A 603 -7.95 5.92 -24.50
CA THR A 603 -7.27 6.64 -23.41
C THR A 603 -8.17 7.72 -22.84
N HIS A 604 -7.99 8.06 -21.56
CA HIS A 604 -8.70 9.18 -20.96
C HIS A 604 -8.24 10.50 -21.58
N LYS A 605 -9.16 11.38 -21.96
CA LYS A 605 -8.82 12.76 -22.36
C LYS A 605 -8.22 13.57 -21.19
N THR A 606 -8.61 13.23 -19.96
CA THR A 606 -8.15 13.86 -18.72
C THR A 606 -7.87 12.81 -17.63
N ILE A 607 -8.75 12.67 -16.63
CA ILE A 607 -8.76 11.60 -15.62
C ILE A 607 -9.88 10.60 -15.90
N ASP A 608 -9.88 9.50 -15.15
CA ASP A 608 -11.04 8.62 -15.10
C ASP A 608 -12.29 9.34 -14.61
N GLN A 609 -13.28 9.46 -15.51
CA GLN A 609 -14.58 10.06 -15.27
C GLN A 609 -15.69 9.01 -15.06
N ALA A 610 -15.33 7.74 -14.88
CA ALA A 610 -16.32 6.66 -14.74
C ALA A 610 -17.26 6.88 -13.56
N ALA A 611 -16.76 7.34 -12.41
CA ALA A 611 -17.60 7.61 -11.24
C ALA A 611 -18.63 8.73 -11.50
N ALA A 612 -18.21 9.79 -12.21
CA ALA A 612 -19.03 10.96 -12.54
C ALA A 612 -20.00 10.73 -13.71
N SER A 613 -19.72 9.74 -14.58
CA SER A 613 -20.54 9.45 -15.75
C SER A 613 -21.77 8.61 -15.38
N GLU A 614 -22.96 9.10 -15.68
CA GLU A 614 -24.21 8.38 -15.41
C GLU A 614 -24.35 7.13 -16.30
N THR A 615 -24.01 7.26 -17.59
CA THR A 615 -24.09 6.19 -18.59
C THR A 615 -22.70 5.84 -19.15
N PHE A 616 -22.55 4.62 -19.67
CA PHE A 616 -21.33 4.22 -20.38
C PHE A 616 -21.14 5.04 -21.66
N GLU A 617 -22.23 5.43 -22.33
CA GLU A 617 -22.19 6.24 -23.53
C GLU A 617 -21.64 7.65 -23.24
N ASP A 618 -21.95 8.22 -22.08
CA ASP A 618 -21.35 9.48 -21.64
C ASP A 618 -19.88 9.30 -21.27
N TYR A 619 -19.54 8.20 -20.60
CA TYR A 619 -18.16 7.85 -20.29
C TYR A 619 -17.31 7.71 -21.56
N MET A 620 -17.81 7.05 -22.61
CA MET A 620 -17.09 6.92 -23.90
C MET A 620 -16.78 8.27 -24.55
N LYS A 621 -17.57 9.33 -24.32
CA LYS A 621 -17.26 10.68 -24.80
C LYS A 621 -16.05 11.30 -24.10
N THR A 622 -15.72 10.82 -22.90
CA THR A 622 -14.54 11.25 -22.12
C THR A 622 -13.25 10.58 -22.57
N LEU A 623 -13.33 9.58 -23.45
CA LEU A 623 -12.19 8.86 -23.99
C LEU A 623 -11.84 9.33 -25.40
N GLN A 624 -10.60 9.07 -25.81
CA GLN A 624 -10.12 9.22 -27.18
C GLN A 624 -9.39 7.95 -27.61
N LEU A 625 -9.46 7.59 -28.89
CA LEU A 625 -8.79 6.40 -29.40
C LEU A 625 -7.39 6.76 -29.90
N GLU A 626 -6.38 6.10 -29.36
CA GLU A 626 -4.99 6.21 -29.78
C GLU A 626 -4.52 4.88 -30.37
N CYS A 627 -3.99 4.93 -31.59
CA CYS A 627 -3.49 3.75 -32.30
C CYS A 627 -2.05 3.99 -32.75
N HIS A 628 -1.21 2.98 -32.56
CA HIS A 628 0.10 2.91 -33.18
C HIS A 628 -0.03 2.51 -34.67
N ASP A 629 0.99 2.84 -35.46
CA ASP A 629 1.09 2.39 -36.84
C ASP A 629 1.16 0.85 -36.92
N GLY A 630 0.58 0.28 -37.97
CA GLY A 630 0.56 -1.16 -38.21
C GLY A 630 -0.83 -1.68 -38.55
N GLU A 631 -0.94 -3.01 -38.63
CA GLU A 631 -2.16 -3.73 -38.99
C GLU A 631 -2.73 -4.52 -37.79
N PRO A 632 -4.06 -4.65 -37.68
CA PRO A 632 -4.68 -5.53 -36.69
C PRO A 632 -4.38 -7.00 -37.01
N ALA A 633 -4.29 -7.84 -35.98
CA ALA A 633 -4.24 -9.29 -36.17
C ALA A 633 -5.63 -9.84 -36.48
N VAL A 634 -5.69 -10.84 -37.35
CA VAL A 634 -6.93 -11.51 -37.72
C VAL A 634 -6.97 -12.88 -37.06
N LEU A 635 -7.91 -13.07 -36.12
CA LEU A 635 -8.19 -14.36 -35.51
C LEU A 635 -9.53 -14.88 -36.02
N ASN A 636 -9.50 -15.93 -36.84
CA ASN A 636 -10.69 -16.64 -37.28
C ASN A 636 -10.96 -17.81 -36.34
N TRP A 637 -12.14 -17.84 -35.75
CA TRP A 637 -12.57 -18.90 -34.84
C TRP A 637 -13.87 -19.52 -35.33
N THR A 638 -13.82 -20.82 -35.64
CA THR A 638 -15.01 -21.62 -35.92
C THR A 638 -15.46 -22.31 -34.65
N VAL A 639 -16.70 -22.04 -34.22
CA VAL A 639 -17.26 -22.60 -32.99
C VAL A 639 -17.61 -24.06 -33.22
N ALA A 640 -16.84 -24.97 -32.62
CA ALA A 640 -17.09 -26.41 -32.77
C ALA A 640 -18.37 -26.84 -32.04
N HIS A 641 -18.98 -27.95 -32.45
CA HIS A 641 -20.26 -28.41 -31.86
C HIS A 641 -20.14 -28.83 -30.39
N GLU A 642 -18.96 -29.31 -29.98
CA GLU A 642 -18.61 -29.72 -28.62
C GLU A 642 -18.16 -28.56 -27.72
N THR A 643 -18.17 -27.33 -28.24
CA THR A 643 -17.79 -26.15 -27.46
C THR A 643 -18.76 -25.97 -26.27
N PRO A 644 -18.27 -25.80 -25.03
CA PRO A 644 -19.12 -25.52 -23.87
C PRO A 644 -20.00 -24.28 -24.04
N ASP A 645 -21.12 -24.21 -23.33
CA ASP A 645 -22.08 -23.08 -23.38
C ASP A 645 -21.48 -21.75 -22.90
N LEU A 646 -20.39 -21.81 -22.14
CA LEU A 646 -19.71 -20.65 -21.59
C LEU A 646 -18.21 -20.76 -21.80
N LEU A 647 -17.66 -19.76 -22.48
CA LEU A 647 -16.24 -19.51 -22.66
C LEU A 647 -15.90 -18.09 -22.22
N TYR A 648 -14.61 -17.76 -22.28
CA TYR A 648 -14.10 -16.43 -21.97
C TYR A 648 -13.09 -16.01 -23.03
N TYR A 649 -13.19 -14.76 -23.47
CA TYR A 649 -12.10 -14.10 -24.18
C TYR A 649 -11.22 -13.38 -23.17
N GLN A 650 -9.91 -13.52 -23.30
CA GLN A 650 -8.97 -12.98 -22.33
C GLN A 650 -7.67 -12.51 -22.99
N CYS A 651 -6.81 -11.87 -22.21
CA CYS A 651 -5.43 -11.58 -22.58
C CYS A 651 -4.52 -12.79 -22.28
N TYR A 652 -3.64 -13.13 -23.23
CA TYR A 652 -2.70 -14.25 -23.11
C TYR A 652 -1.66 -14.01 -22.02
N THR A 653 -1.19 -12.78 -21.85
CA THR A 653 -0.11 -12.42 -20.93
C THR A 653 -0.62 -11.98 -19.56
N HIS A 654 -1.71 -11.20 -19.51
CA HIS A 654 -2.26 -10.63 -18.28
C HIS A 654 -3.61 -11.26 -17.90
N ASN A 655 -3.86 -11.38 -16.60
CA ASN A 655 -5.15 -11.85 -16.09
C ASN A 655 -6.19 -10.73 -16.10
N ASN A 656 -7.48 -11.07 -16.17
CA ASN A 656 -8.62 -10.20 -15.90
C ASN A 656 -8.75 -8.98 -16.82
N LEU A 657 -8.68 -9.20 -18.14
CA LEU A 657 -8.88 -8.14 -19.14
C LEU A 657 -10.18 -8.31 -19.93
N GLY A 658 -10.72 -9.53 -20.04
CA GLY A 658 -11.88 -9.85 -20.87
C GLY A 658 -13.02 -10.49 -20.11
N TRP A 659 -13.98 -11.04 -20.86
CA TRP A 659 -15.25 -11.50 -20.29
C TRP A 659 -15.87 -12.65 -21.07
N LYS A 660 -17.17 -12.87 -20.90
CA LYS A 660 -17.85 -14.09 -21.33
C LYS A 660 -18.15 -14.12 -22.82
N ILE A 661 -18.03 -15.32 -23.38
CA ILE A 661 -18.67 -15.75 -24.63
C ILE A 661 -19.71 -16.80 -24.27
N HIS A 662 -20.98 -16.51 -24.57
CA HIS A 662 -22.07 -17.46 -24.51
C HIS A 662 -22.19 -18.19 -25.84
N VAL A 663 -22.13 -19.51 -25.80
CA VAL A 663 -22.23 -20.38 -26.98
C VAL A 663 -23.63 -20.98 -27.04
N LEU A 664 -24.33 -20.67 -28.12
CA LEU A 664 -25.70 -21.07 -28.37
C LEU A 664 -25.78 -22.16 -29.45
N ASP A 665 -26.84 -22.96 -29.37
CA ASP A 665 -27.25 -23.80 -30.49
C ASP A 665 -27.84 -22.96 -31.62
N ALA A 666 -27.76 -23.47 -32.85
CA ALA A 666 -28.25 -22.78 -34.03
C ALA A 666 -29.75 -22.43 -33.89
N GLY A 667 -30.07 -21.14 -34.00
CA GLY A 667 -31.45 -20.63 -33.91
C GLY A 667 -31.98 -20.41 -32.48
N ALA A 668 -31.16 -20.57 -31.44
CA ALA A 668 -31.58 -20.26 -30.07
C ALA A 668 -31.78 -18.74 -29.87
N PRO A 669 -32.78 -18.33 -29.06
CA PRO A 669 -33.03 -16.92 -28.80
C PRO A 669 -31.90 -16.29 -27.97
N VAL A 670 -31.43 -15.13 -28.42
CA VAL A 670 -30.45 -14.30 -27.70
C VAL A 670 -31.17 -13.48 -26.63
N PRO A 671 -30.65 -13.40 -25.39
CA PRO A 671 -31.19 -12.50 -24.37
C PRO A 671 -31.16 -11.03 -24.82
N PRO A 672 -32.21 -10.24 -24.57
CA PRO A 672 -32.18 -8.81 -24.87
C PRO A 672 -31.13 -8.09 -24.00
N ALA A 673 -30.49 -7.07 -24.56
CA ALA A 673 -29.53 -6.23 -23.85
C ALA A 673 -30.16 -5.67 -22.56
N GLY A 674 -29.55 -5.95 -21.41
CA GLY A 674 -30.02 -5.49 -20.10
C GLY A 674 -30.96 -6.43 -19.34
N ALA A 675 -31.22 -7.66 -19.80
CA ALA A 675 -31.89 -8.66 -18.97
C ALA A 675 -30.97 -9.12 -17.82
N PRO A 676 -31.41 -9.12 -16.55
CA PRO A 676 -30.62 -9.71 -15.47
C PRO A 676 -30.40 -11.19 -15.80
N GLY A 677 -29.13 -11.62 -15.84
CA GLY A 677 -28.77 -13.02 -16.06
C GLY A 677 -29.51 -13.93 -15.06
N PRO A 678 -29.79 -15.19 -15.42
CA PRO A 678 -30.49 -16.11 -14.54
C PRO A 678 -29.75 -16.20 -13.20
N ARG A 679 -30.47 -15.89 -12.11
CA ARG A 679 -29.93 -16.06 -10.74
C ARG A 679 -29.52 -17.51 -10.56
N ALA A 680 -28.23 -17.76 -10.34
CA ALA A 680 -27.76 -19.06 -9.90
C ALA A 680 -28.45 -19.40 -8.56
N GLY A 681 -29.34 -20.40 -8.55
CA GLY A 681 -29.98 -20.86 -7.31
C GLY A 681 -31.46 -21.26 -7.37
N ALA A 682 -32.10 -21.38 -8.53
CA ALA A 682 -33.42 -22.02 -8.60
C ALA A 682 -33.27 -23.50 -9.03
N PRO A 683 -33.66 -24.49 -8.19
CA PRO A 683 -33.71 -25.88 -8.63
C PRO A 683 -34.79 -26.02 -9.71
N GLY A 684 -34.40 -26.56 -10.87
CA GLY A 684 -35.31 -26.81 -11.99
C GLY A 684 -36.45 -27.76 -11.60
N PRO A 685 -37.62 -27.66 -12.26
CA PRO A 685 -38.78 -28.47 -11.92
C PRO A 685 -38.49 -29.93 -12.27
N ARG A 686 -38.55 -30.81 -11.26
CA ARG A 686 -38.52 -32.26 -11.48
C ARG A 686 -39.78 -32.70 -12.21
N ALA A 687 -39.58 -33.43 -13.30
CA ALA A 687 -40.63 -34.09 -14.05
C ALA A 687 -41.19 -35.31 -13.29
N GLY A 688 -42.52 -35.45 -13.30
CA GLY A 688 -43.22 -36.74 -13.39
C GLY A 688 -43.75 -37.40 -12.11
N ALA A 689 -45.05 -37.22 -11.84
CA ALA A 689 -45.98 -38.26 -11.35
C ALA A 689 -47.44 -37.79 -11.56
N PRO A 690 -48.41 -38.72 -11.75
CA PRO A 690 -49.55 -38.51 -12.64
C PRO A 690 -50.78 -37.82 -12.02
N ARG A 691 -51.61 -37.26 -12.91
CA ARG A 691 -52.90 -36.60 -12.63
C ARG A 691 -53.99 -37.60 -12.20
N GLY A 692 -54.78 -37.19 -11.20
CA GLY A 692 -56.14 -37.65 -10.90
C GLY A 692 -57.03 -36.43 -10.56
N PRO A 693 -58.36 -36.49 -10.77
CA PRO A 693 -59.08 -35.38 -11.39
C PRO A 693 -59.76 -34.36 -10.44
N ALA A 694 -59.98 -33.20 -11.07
CA ALA A 694 -60.80 -32.04 -10.76
C ALA A 694 -61.94 -32.13 -9.73
N ALA A 695 -62.04 -31.08 -8.90
CA ALA A 695 -63.30 -30.46 -8.52
C ALA A 695 -63.11 -28.94 -8.39
N GLY A 696 -64.08 -28.18 -8.93
CA GLY A 696 -64.05 -26.73 -9.13
C GLY A 696 -64.36 -25.86 -7.91
N PRO A 697 -64.64 -24.56 -8.14
CA PRO A 697 -64.17 -23.47 -7.28
C PRO A 697 -65.25 -22.92 -6.34
N LEU A 698 -64.82 -22.27 -5.25
CA LEU A 698 -65.66 -21.35 -4.49
C LEU A 698 -64.87 -20.07 -4.15
N ALA A 699 -65.51 -18.97 -4.51
CA ALA A 699 -65.06 -17.60 -4.43
C ALA A 699 -65.34 -16.95 -3.06
N ALA A 700 -64.59 -15.88 -2.75
CA ALA A 700 -64.95 -14.65 -2.00
C ALA A 700 -63.65 -14.09 -1.38
N ALA A 701 -63.05 -12.97 -1.81
CA ALA A 701 -63.49 -11.57 -1.79
C ALA A 701 -63.72 -11.00 -0.37
N LEU A 702 -62.80 -10.13 0.08
CA LEU A 702 -62.94 -8.98 1.02
C LEU A 702 -61.51 -8.49 1.35
N ALA A 703 -60.96 -7.44 0.74
CA ALA A 703 -61.23 -6.00 0.83
C ALA A 703 -60.80 -5.33 2.16
N LEU A 704 -59.67 -4.62 2.05
CA LEU A 704 -59.28 -3.30 2.58
C LEU A 704 -59.46 -2.85 4.04
N ALA A 705 -58.47 -2.02 4.39
CA ALA A 705 -58.42 -0.92 5.38
C ALA A 705 -58.08 -1.32 6.83
N ALA A 706 -57.45 -0.49 7.67
CA ALA A 706 -56.55 0.66 7.55
C ALA A 706 -56.13 1.03 8.99
N LEU A 707 -54.97 1.68 9.13
CA LEU A 707 -54.67 2.72 10.15
C LEU A 707 -54.65 2.37 11.66
N ALA A 708 -53.45 2.57 12.22
CA ALA A 708 -53.13 3.43 13.38
C ALA A 708 -53.14 2.85 14.81
N ARG A 709 -52.06 3.22 15.54
CA ARG A 709 -51.77 3.13 16.99
C ARG A 709 -51.43 1.70 17.45
N SER A 710 -50.21 1.40 17.88
CA SER A 710 -49.43 2.01 18.97
C SER A 710 -47.95 1.71 18.80
#